data_AF-A0A7X2BPA3-F1
#
_entry.id   AF-A0A7X2BPA3-F1
#
_cell.length_a   1.000
_cell.length_b   1.000
_cell.length_c   1.000
_cell.angle_alpha   90.00
_cell.angle_beta   90.00
_cell.angle_gamma   90.00
#
_symmetry.space_group_name_H-M   'P 1'
#
loop_
_entity.id
_entity.type
_entity.pdbx_description
1 polymer ?
#
loop_
_entity_poly.entity_id
_entity_poly.type
_entity_poly.pdbx_seq_one_letter_code
_entity_poly.pdbx_strand_id
1 'polypeptide(L)'
;MKKMLIAAVLLMVPGYAAAFPIAVGAVGVGLFGVMALPVALVLAGAVWVYKAKGKGLVPMLALLIAGTVCVFLMRDNAQDQEDKAVSFTNADASSLSPSIPFPFVEPAEQSESPQAVTPAEFMAGIADGHFRALKVSTYPSLFMQSGQVAVEDFWRDKDVLINAVNRLGGRVVLVDEYGGIAASVAGAAMRNFGLNVGFLQGGTTALSKFGWEQIDLGKEIGGTTVAVPDYKDWITENPDVFVLGITTDREFVMDGWIFGDRTLSLADFVANYEEIVRANLGKRFFVVGFETNDSGATPIAVNLLSKAGVDVHYVMPNHDEILIKPAYFDAYSNDSRTVSVEDAERYVLHRDDVEFLDFSERPWPIGTDYLKGRYHHLPMSEVATGKLSDFVESLDPYKVYIGLAFDRRTAYHSLLAGELLSKRGVAWLGRFTRASSLTEPFFTVEDLNTEGEQIAYQIRDVAALIGQQILGNGTIPIALLFGLLAALPSLAFRRRMTDRNTVIIAVEGIAYCCVFQAKADYPQLSDAYSAFMITNSICMACVAIWVWKLHQPPIKAFSQFTPKLPAKGSLLNLAAERGYCVPQGFVVAPQDAPKLARKKFKAGQYIVRSAAMGEASDHASTAGLYDSFVATNAGEIPAMASAVFEGFMAVGVDGFALVQPYVEAEWYGVIQLQDNEQCSQMICDIGQAEAITSGSAGVKSFAFPAWDAKRAPAQVRSAATALLGLMADGAYSLEFALKANGSLIILQVNQSFFRACAGIRLKQASSQQVIEVGAAHPDPLSAGIVAGLSPGQIFAFGHRRFCLVESALSARWTLRTDLTKLGFSPNKAKASHLLAWADRTSRSCIMANGCEPEAAIVAAAIFEAGDSIGRMNRVATAMLALGQVSPWETEARPLASSQVGCLIARSELAAWFGMPVAALAGYAAGSSDEDFTADELPSRAILASSPEHWVKDATTILLAIRLSALKPAIDSLIAAGKAHLLLDALKTQVGYWDADHSSSAIETLVQVPVKFADVMLGQGAPASSSRLPAGGIKGSIIKPESGSGNGILLLDRCSMNYLPDLSRAIAVIAREGSVTSHLMQHAAAMKLPVVIDAELPEGVSIGTQVTISAKGVITCA
;
A
#
# COMPACT_ATOMS: atom_id res chain seq x y z
N MET A 1 -25.79 -2.64 -34.56
CA MET A 1 -25.47 -4.08 -34.44
C MET A 1 -24.04 -4.45 -34.86
N LYS A 2 -23.54 -4.06 -36.05
CA LYS A 2 -22.15 -4.38 -36.48
C LYS A 2 -21.00 -3.91 -35.55
N LYS A 3 -21.20 -2.84 -34.76
CA LYS A 3 -20.20 -2.34 -33.78
C LYS A 3 -20.18 -3.09 -32.45
N MET A 4 -21.27 -3.75 -32.08
CA MET A 4 -21.35 -4.60 -30.87
C MET A 4 -20.78 -5.99 -31.12
N LEU A 5 -20.89 -6.50 -32.36
CA LEU A 5 -20.33 -7.80 -32.75
C LEU A 5 -18.79 -7.81 -32.69
N ILE A 6 -18.14 -6.72 -33.08
CA ILE A 6 -16.68 -6.58 -33.03
C ILE A 6 -16.19 -6.44 -31.58
N ALA A 7 -16.92 -5.72 -30.74
CA ALA A 7 -16.63 -5.63 -29.31
C ALA A 7 -16.88 -6.96 -28.58
N ALA A 8 -17.90 -7.71 -28.99
CA ALA A 8 -18.16 -9.06 -28.48
C ALA A 8 -17.09 -10.06 -28.90
N VAL A 9 -16.59 -10.01 -30.14
CA VAL A 9 -15.50 -10.88 -30.61
C VAL A 9 -14.17 -10.60 -29.88
N LEU A 10 -13.92 -9.35 -29.44
CA LEU A 10 -12.75 -8.98 -28.63
C LEU A 10 -12.91 -9.24 -27.12
N LEU A 11 -14.14 -9.28 -26.60
CA LEU A 11 -14.44 -9.56 -25.19
C LEU A 11 -14.77 -11.04 -24.90
N MET A 12 -15.15 -11.84 -25.92
CA MET A 12 -15.57 -13.24 -25.76
C MET A 12 -14.46 -14.28 -25.96
N VAL A 13 -13.18 -13.91 -25.94
CA VAL A 13 -12.09 -14.90 -25.86
C VAL A 13 -11.31 -14.79 -24.53
N PRO A 14 -11.90 -15.12 -23.36
CA PRO A 14 -11.12 -15.42 -22.15
C PRO A 14 -10.89 -16.94 -21.91
N GLY A 15 -11.36 -17.84 -22.79
CA GLY A 15 -11.41 -19.28 -22.49
C GLY A 15 -10.42 -20.20 -23.21
N TYR A 16 -9.77 -19.77 -24.29
CA TYR A 16 -8.89 -20.63 -25.12
C TYR A 16 -7.69 -19.88 -25.72
N ALA A 17 -7.23 -18.79 -25.09
CA ALA A 17 -6.16 -17.93 -25.59
C ALA A 17 -4.77 -18.23 -24.98
N ALA A 18 -4.49 -19.49 -24.63
CA ALA A 18 -3.13 -19.92 -24.32
C ALA A 18 -2.29 -20.26 -25.58
N ALA A 19 -2.91 -20.32 -26.77
CA ALA A 19 -2.22 -20.75 -28.00
C ALA A 19 -2.31 -19.76 -29.19
N PHE A 20 -3.08 -18.67 -29.08
CA PHE A 20 -3.32 -17.74 -30.20
C PHE A 20 -2.43 -16.48 -30.28
N PRO A 21 -1.65 -16.05 -29.26
CA PRO A 21 -0.68 -14.95 -29.44
C PRO A 21 0.49 -15.32 -30.37
N ILE A 22 0.75 -16.62 -30.57
CA ILE A 22 1.92 -17.12 -31.30
C ILE A 22 1.71 -17.03 -32.83
N ALA A 23 0.50 -17.31 -33.33
CA ALA A 23 0.25 -17.41 -34.77
C ALA A 23 0.01 -16.07 -35.48
N VAL A 24 -0.58 -15.08 -34.80
CA VAL A 24 -0.74 -13.71 -35.35
C VAL A 24 0.52 -12.86 -35.11
N GLY A 25 1.35 -13.25 -34.13
CA GLY A 25 2.68 -12.67 -33.89
C GLY A 25 3.75 -13.09 -34.92
N ALA A 26 3.65 -14.28 -35.52
CA ALA A 26 4.72 -14.82 -36.37
C ALA A 26 4.94 -14.10 -37.72
N VAL A 27 3.96 -13.35 -38.25
CA VAL A 27 4.03 -12.78 -39.62
C VAL A 27 4.27 -11.25 -39.64
N GLY A 28 4.09 -10.55 -38.51
CA GLY A 28 4.16 -9.07 -38.46
C GLY A 28 5.44 -8.46 -37.88
N VAL A 29 6.41 -9.27 -37.45
CA VAL A 29 7.37 -8.86 -36.39
C VAL A 29 8.73 -8.32 -36.85
N GLY A 30 9.01 -8.30 -38.15
CA GLY A 30 10.27 -7.87 -38.79
C GLY A 30 11.31 -7.09 -37.96
N LEU A 31 11.12 -5.82 -37.59
CA LEU A 31 12.22 -5.05 -36.95
C LEU A 31 11.89 -4.03 -35.87
N PHE A 32 10.62 -3.68 -35.69
CA PHE A 32 10.16 -2.95 -34.51
C PHE A 32 8.95 -3.67 -33.88
N GLY A 33 8.63 -4.87 -34.36
CA GLY A 33 7.32 -5.50 -34.25
C GLY A 33 7.01 -6.19 -32.93
N VAL A 34 7.99 -6.47 -32.08
CA VAL A 34 7.71 -6.94 -30.71
C VAL A 34 7.16 -5.78 -29.85
N MET A 35 7.61 -4.55 -30.10
CA MET A 35 7.32 -3.35 -29.29
C MET A 35 6.25 -2.44 -29.87
N ALA A 36 6.32 -2.12 -31.17
CA ALA A 36 5.61 -0.96 -31.71
C ALA A 36 4.12 -1.20 -31.92
N LEU A 37 3.70 -2.42 -32.30
CA LEU A 37 2.28 -2.70 -32.59
C LEU A 37 1.43 -2.84 -31.31
N PRO A 38 1.85 -3.56 -30.25
CA PRO A 38 1.13 -3.57 -28.98
C PRO A 38 1.07 -2.18 -28.35
N VAL A 39 2.19 -1.45 -28.31
CA VAL A 39 2.24 -0.09 -27.78
C VAL A 39 1.38 0.87 -28.61
N ALA A 40 1.40 0.79 -29.95
CA ALA A 40 0.56 1.64 -30.80
C ALA A 40 -0.93 1.29 -30.72
N LEU A 41 -1.31 0.01 -30.64
CA LEU A 41 -2.71 -0.43 -30.47
C LEU A 41 -3.26 -0.04 -29.10
N VAL A 42 -2.43 -0.14 -28.07
CA VAL A 42 -2.78 0.21 -26.70
C VAL A 42 -2.84 1.73 -26.50
N LEU A 43 -1.91 2.49 -27.10
CA LEU A 43 -1.99 3.96 -27.17
C LEU A 43 -3.20 4.41 -28.01
N ALA A 44 -3.50 3.75 -29.13
CA ALA A 44 -4.69 4.03 -29.92
C ALA A 44 -5.99 3.68 -29.16
N GLY A 45 -5.99 2.59 -28.40
CA GLY A 45 -7.07 2.18 -27.50
C GLY A 45 -7.28 3.19 -26.37
N ALA A 46 -6.21 3.67 -25.74
CA ALA A 46 -6.24 4.70 -24.70
C ALA A 46 -6.76 6.04 -25.26
N VAL A 47 -6.31 6.45 -26.46
CA VAL A 47 -6.79 7.65 -27.18
C VAL A 47 -8.26 7.51 -27.57
N TRP A 48 -8.71 6.32 -27.96
CA TRP A 48 -10.10 6.03 -28.28
C TRP A 48 -10.99 6.04 -27.04
N VAL A 49 -10.57 5.41 -25.93
CA VAL A 49 -11.25 5.45 -24.63
C VAL A 49 -11.33 6.89 -24.11
N TYR A 50 -10.26 7.68 -24.27
CA TYR A 50 -10.24 9.10 -23.94
C TYR A 50 -11.27 9.91 -24.76
N LYS A 51 -11.33 9.69 -26.07
CA LYS A 51 -12.33 10.34 -26.94
C LYS A 51 -13.77 9.90 -26.64
N ALA A 52 -13.98 8.66 -26.18
CA ALA A 52 -15.31 8.09 -25.97
C ALA A 52 -15.89 8.35 -24.57
N LYS A 53 -15.06 8.42 -23.51
CA LYS A 53 -15.55 8.47 -22.12
C LYS A 53 -15.22 9.76 -21.33
N GLY A 54 -14.47 10.70 -21.92
CA GLY A 54 -14.22 12.02 -21.29
C GLY A 54 -13.30 11.98 -20.05
N LYS A 55 -13.10 13.16 -19.43
CA LYS A 55 -12.12 13.44 -18.36
C LYS A 55 -12.13 12.39 -17.23
N GLY A 56 -10.97 11.85 -16.83
CA GLY A 56 -10.86 11.03 -15.62
C GLY A 56 -9.56 10.23 -15.43
N LEU A 57 -9.49 9.55 -14.28
CA LEU A 57 -8.45 8.61 -13.85
C LEU A 57 -8.38 7.36 -14.75
N VAL A 58 -9.49 7.03 -15.43
CA VAL A 58 -9.65 5.83 -16.26
C VAL A 58 -8.69 5.76 -17.46
N PRO A 59 -8.50 6.80 -18.30
CA PRO A 59 -7.48 6.78 -19.34
C PRO A 59 -6.04 6.76 -18.79
N MET A 60 -5.78 7.36 -17.63
CA MET A 60 -4.46 7.30 -16.99
C MET A 60 -4.19 5.89 -16.41
N LEU A 61 -5.20 5.27 -15.79
CA LEU A 61 -5.17 3.89 -15.32
C LEU A 61 -5.08 2.92 -16.49
N ALA A 62 -5.75 3.19 -17.62
CA ALA A 62 -5.64 2.39 -18.83
C ALA A 62 -4.24 2.50 -19.45
N LEU A 63 -3.61 3.69 -19.43
CA LEU A 63 -2.21 3.91 -19.82
C LEU A 63 -1.22 3.26 -18.84
N LEU A 64 -1.51 3.27 -17.54
CA LEU A 64 -0.71 2.58 -16.53
C LEU A 64 -0.84 1.07 -16.69
N ILE A 65 -2.04 0.51 -16.72
CA ILE A 65 -2.32 -0.92 -16.97
C ILE A 65 -1.70 -1.34 -18.29
N ALA A 66 -1.81 -0.53 -19.34
CA ALA A 66 -1.13 -0.70 -20.61
C ALA A 66 0.39 -0.79 -20.47
N GLY A 67 1.01 0.18 -19.78
CA GLY A 67 2.43 0.21 -19.50
C GLY A 67 2.87 -0.99 -18.67
N THR A 68 2.12 -1.35 -17.64
CA THR A 68 2.37 -2.52 -16.79
C THR A 68 2.22 -3.82 -17.58
N VAL A 69 1.19 -3.96 -18.42
CA VAL A 69 0.98 -5.13 -19.28
C VAL A 69 2.08 -5.21 -20.36
N CYS A 70 2.47 -4.09 -20.97
CA CYS A 70 3.58 -4.06 -21.92
C CYS A 70 4.91 -4.41 -21.25
N VAL A 71 5.24 -3.83 -20.09
CA VAL A 71 6.44 -4.20 -19.31
C VAL A 71 6.38 -5.66 -18.88
N PHE A 72 5.23 -6.16 -18.45
CA PHE A 72 5.04 -7.56 -18.03
C PHE A 72 5.17 -8.56 -19.20
N LEU A 73 4.74 -8.16 -20.41
CA LEU A 73 4.91 -8.96 -21.63
C LEU A 73 6.33 -8.88 -22.22
N MET A 74 7.09 -7.85 -21.85
CA MET A 74 8.47 -7.60 -22.31
C MET A 74 9.53 -8.09 -21.32
N ARG A 75 9.18 -8.22 -20.04
CA ARG A 75 10.07 -8.66 -18.98
C ARG A 75 10.36 -10.15 -19.16
N ASP A 76 11.63 -10.48 -19.19
CA ASP A 76 12.08 -11.87 -19.16
C ASP A 76 11.71 -12.47 -17.79
N ASN A 77 10.56 -13.14 -17.72
CA ASN A 77 10.10 -13.80 -16.49
C ASN A 77 11.02 -14.97 -16.11
N ALA A 78 11.90 -15.40 -17.01
CA ALA A 78 12.95 -16.37 -16.69
C ALA A 78 13.97 -15.78 -15.71
N GLN A 79 14.33 -14.50 -15.84
CA GLN A 79 15.32 -13.87 -14.96
C GLN A 79 14.73 -13.49 -13.60
N ASP A 80 13.45 -13.12 -13.54
CA ASP A 80 12.71 -12.88 -12.28
C ASP A 80 12.38 -14.20 -11.54
N GLN A 81 12.29 -15.31 -12.28
CA GLN A 81 12.19 -16.66 -11.69
C GLN A 81 13.55 -17.26 -11.36
N GLU A 82 14.62 -16.96 -12.10
CA GLU A 82 16.01 -17.20 -11.72
C GLU A 82 16.34 -16.40 -10.45
N ASP A 83 16.00 -15.11 -10.36
CA ASP A 83 16.24 -14.29 -9.17
C ASP A 83 15.39 -14.74 -7.99
N LYS A 84 14.15 -15.22 -8.22
CA LYS A 84 13.35 -15.88 -7.18
C LYS A 84 13.88 -17.26 -6.81
N ALA A 85 14.40 -18.03 -7.75
CA ALA A 85 15.10 -19.27 -7.47
C ALA A 85 16.35 -18.96 -6.64
N VAL A 86 17.24 -18.10 -7.11
CA VAL A 86 18.44 -17.54 -6.45
C VAL A 86 18.11 -16.98 -5.06
N SER A 87 16.97 -16.30 -4.87
CA SER A 87 16.55 -15.77 -3.56
C SER A 87 16.19 -16.84 -2.52
N PHE A 88 15.99 -18.09 -2.94
CA PHE A 88 15.74 -19.25 -2.07
C PHE A 88 16.75 -20.41 -2.26
N THR A 89 17.59 -20.39 -3.30
CA THR A 89 18.55 -21.47 -3.61
C THR A 89 20.01 -21.10 -3.33
N ASN A 90 20.34 -19.82 -3.11
CA ASN A 90 21.75 -19.43 -2.97
C ASN A 90 22.14 -19.13 -1.51
N ALA A 91 22.05 -20.14 -0.65
CA ALA A 91 23.17 -20.40 0.26
C ALA A 91 24.20 -21.22 -0.54
N ASP A 92 24.89 -20.52 -1.44
CA ASP A 92 25.78 -21.08 -2.45
C ASP A 92 26.85 -21.99 -1.80
N ALA A 93 26.65 -23.30 -1.91
CA ALA A 93 27.60 -24.32 -1.48
C ALA A 93 28.56 -24.72 -2.61
N SER A 94 28.54 -24.03 -3.77
CA SER A 94 29.46 -24.30 -4.88
C SER A 94 30.93 -24.14 -4.48
N SER A 95 31.23 -23.36 -3.43
CA SER A 95 32.57 -23.28 -2.84
C SER A 95 33.03 -24.55 -2.11
N LEU A 96 32.13 -25.50 -1.83
CA LEU A 96 32.47 -26.85 -1.32
C LEU A 96 32.72 -27.85 -2.47
N SER A 97 32.49 -27.45 -3.73
CA SER A 97 32.88 -28.18 -4.94
C SER A 97 33.93 -27.42 -5.76
N PRO A 98 35.09 -27.05 -5.18
CA PRO A 98 36.14 -26.41 -5.95
C PRO A 98 36.69 -27.37 -7.01
N SER A 99 37.11 -26.81 -8.14
CA SER A 99 37.79 -27.57 -9.21
C SER A 99 39.03 -28.24 -8.63
N ILE A 100 39.05 -29.57 -8.59
CA ILE A 100 40.18 -30.35 -8.07
C ILE A 100 41.34 -30.21 -9.06
N PRO A 101 42.48 -29.58 -8.69
CA PRO A 101 43.61 -29.36 -9.60
C PRO A 101 44.44 -30.64 -9.88
N PHE A 102 44.08 -31.75 -9.23
CA PHE A 102 44.72 -33.06 -9.37
C PHE A 102 43.75 -34.05 -10.03
N PRO A 103 44.20 -34.86 -11.00
CA PRO A 103 43.36 -35.90 -11.59
C PRO A 103 43.03 -36.97 -10.55
N PHE A 104 41.76 -37.39 -10.49
CA PHE A 104 41.33 -38.50 -9.64
C PHE A 104 41.93 -39.81 -10.16
N VAL A 105 42.49 -40.62 -9.26
CA VAL A 105 43.06 -41.94 -9.59
C VAL A 105 42.03 -43.02 -9.29
N GLU A 106 41.65 -43.79 -10.29
CA GLU A 106 40.65 -44.85 -10.17
C GLU A 106 41.14 -46.01 -9.27
N PRO A 107 40.24 -46.75 -8.58
CA PRO A 107 40.61 -47.79 -7.62
C PRO A 107 41.54 -48.89 -8.16
N ALA A 108 41.43 -49.23 -9.44
CA ALA A 108 42.32 -50.21 -10.08
C ALA A 108 43.77 -49.70 -10.14
N GLU A 109 43.96 -48.44 -10.54
CA GLU A 109 45.27 -47.79 -10.64
C GLU A 109 45.89 -47.51 -9.27
N GLN A 110 45.06 -47.29 -8.25
CA GLN A 110 45.52 -47.13 -6.87
C GLN A 110 46.27 -48.38 -6.38
N SER A 111 45.79 -49.58 -6.72
CA SER A 111 46.37 -50.85 -6.26
C SER A 111 47.76 -51.16 -6.82
N GLU A 112 48.10 -50.55 -7.96
CA GLU A 112 49.39 -50.73 -8.64
C GLU A 112 50.45 -49.73 -8.13
N SER A 113 50.07 -48.78 -7.28
CA SER A 113 50.96 -47.75 -6.77
C SER A 113 51.84 -48.27 -5.62
N PRO A 114 53.17 -48.03 -5.64
CA PRO A 114 54.06 -48.41 -4.54
C PRO A 114 53.83 -47.62 -3.24
N GLN A 115 53.03 -46.54 -3.30
CA GLN A 115 52.65 -45.72 -2.14
C GLN A 115 51.30 -46.14 -1.52
N ALA A 116 50.60 -47.10 -2.12
CA ALA A 116 49.31 -47.57 -1.62
C ALA A 116 49.47 -48.34 -0.30
N VAL A 117 48.55 -48.08 0.64
CA VAL A 117 48.44 -48.80 1.92
C VAL A 117 47.04 -49.40 1.96
N THR A 118 46.95 -50.72 2.16
CA THR A 118 45.66 -51.41 2.23
C THR A 118 44.93 -51.07 3.54
N PRO A 119 43.58 -51.18 3.61
CA PRO A 119 42.83 -50.93 4.85
C PRO A 119 43.33 -51.76 6.05
N ALA A 120 43.72 -53.02 5.83
CA ALA A 120 44.24 -53.89 6.89
C ALA A 120 45.61 -53.44 7.42
N GLU A 121 46.53 -53.09 6.52
CA GLU A 121 47.85 -52.53 6.88
C GLU A 121 47.71 -51.18 7.58
N PHE A 122 46.80 -50.34 7.09
CA PHE A 122 46.51 -49.04 7.67
C PHE A 122 45.99 -49.15 9.10
N MET A 123 45.03 -50.06 9.35
CA MET A 123 44.47 -50.28 10.69
C MET A 123 45.50 -50.81 11.69
N ALA A 124 46.34 -51.76 11.29
CA ALA A 124 47.43 -52.23 12.15
C ALA A 124 48.44 -51.10 12.40
N GLY A 125 48.84 -50.39 11.33
CA GLY A 125 49.83 -49.33 11.42
C GLY A 125 49.40 -48.12 12.25
N ILE A 126 48.12 -47.72 12.23
CA ILE A 126 47.61 -46.65 13.10
C ILE A 126 47.52 -47.13 14.55
N ALA A 127 46.98 -48.33 14.80
CA ALA A 127 46.82 -48.85 16.16
C ALA A 127 48.17 -49.02 16.88
N ASP A 128 49.20 -49.46 16.16
CA ASP A 128 50.55 -49.69 16.69
C ASP A 128 51.44 -48.41 16.68
N GLY A 129 50.89 -47.28 16.22
CA GLY A 129 51.61 -46.00 16.15
C GLY A 129 52.68 -45.92 15.06
N HIS A 130 52.70 -46.87 14.11
CA HIS A 130 53.62 -46.88 12.97
C HIS A 130 53.24 -45.89 11.87
N PHE A 131 51.95 -45.57 11.72
CA PHE A 131 51.43 -44.61 10.75
C PHE A 131 50.82 -43.38 11.43
N ARG A 132 50.88 -42.25 10.72
CA ARG A 132 50.15 -41.01 11.02
C ARG A 132 49.25 -40.69 9.83
N ALA A 133 47.96 -40.50 10.06
CA ALA A 133 47.06 -40.09 8.99
C ALA A 133 47.07 -38.57 8.82
N LEU A 134 46.99 -38.11 7.57
CA LEU A 134 46.80 -36.72 7.22
C LEU A 134 45.63 -36.64 6.22
N LYS A 135 44.55 -35.96 6.60
CA LYS A 135 43.39 -35.80 5.72
C LYS A 135 43.75 -34.82 4.60
N VAL A 136 43.53 -35.24 3.35
CA VAL A 136 43.62 -34.38 2.17
C VAL A 136 42.20 -34.09 1.72
N SER A 137 41.81 -32.83 1.78
CA SER A 137 40.43 -32.44 1.50
C SER A 137 40.37 -31.46 0.35
N THR A 138 39.35 -31.57 -0.49
CA THR A 138 39.10 -30.64 -1.60
C THR A 138 38.58 -29.29 -1.10
N TYR A 139 38.05 -29.25 0.12
CA TYR A 139 37.60 -28.04 0.83
C TYR A 139 38.06 -28.09 2.30
N PRO A 140 38.14 -26.95 3.02
CA PRO A 140 38.49 -26.97 4.44
C PRO A 140 37.52 -27.85 5.25
N SER A 141 38.01 -28.83 6.04
CA SER A 141 37.13 -29.69 6.86
C SER A 141 36.23 -28.84 7.76
N LEU A 142 34.95 -29.17 7.75
CA LEU A 142 33.90 -28.48 8.48
C LEU A 142 33.90 -28.87 9.98
N PHE A 143 34.57 -29.97 10.34
CA PHE A 143 34.55 -30.50 11.70
C PHE A 143 35.81 -30.21 12.52
N MET A 144 36.99 -30.18 11.88
CA MET A 144 38.28 -29.95 12.57
C MET A 144 39.28 -29.21 11.69
N GLN A 145 39.96 -28.21 12.26
CA GLN A 145 41.03 -27.49 11.56
C GLN A 145 42.40 -28.21 11.64
N SER A 146 42.60 -29.13 12.58
CA SER A 146 43.84 -29.92 12.73
C SER A 146 43.81 -31.23 11.95
N GLY A 147 45.00 -31.80 11.70
CA GLY A 147 45.15 -33.12 11.05
C GLY A 147 44.81 -33.15 9.56
N GLN A 148 44.60 -32.00 8.92
CA GLN A 148 44.21 -31.91 7.51
C GLN A 148 45.02 -30.87 6.74
N VAL A 149 45.01 -31.00 5.41
CA VAL A 149 45.47 -29.96 4.48
C VAL A 149 44.48 -29.85 3.32
N ALA A 150 44.04 -28.63 3.00
CA ALA A 150 43.20 -28.39 1.83
C ALA A 150 44.04 -28.42 0.56
N VAL A 151 43.51 -29.05 -0.49
CA VAL A 151 44.15 -29.19 -1.80
C VAL A 151 44.48 -27.84 -2.43
N GLU A 152 43.62 -26.85 -2.25
CA GLU A 152 43.83 -25.49 -2.77
C GLU A 152 45.01 -24.78 -2.09
N ASP A 153 45.19 -24.97 -0.79
CA ASP A 153 46.22 -24.29 -0.01
C ASP A 153 47.61 -24.77 -0.41
N PHE A 154 47.82 -26.09 -0.49
CA PHE A 154 49.13 -26.61 -0.88
C PHE A 154 49.38 -26.60 -2.40
N TRP A 155 48.32 -26.52 -3.22
CA TRP A 155 48.48 -26.25 -4.65
C TRP A 155 49.13 -24.88 -4.89
N ARG A 156 48.75 -23.88 -4.08
CA ARG A 156 49.29 -22.52 -4.14
C ARG A 156 50.65 -22.41 -3.44
N ASP A 157 50.85 -23.12 -2.34
CA ASP A 157 52.11 -23.16 -1.59
C ASP A 157 52.47 -24.58 -1.13
N LYS A 158 53.41 -25.21 -1.84
CA LYS A 158 53.87 -26.58 -1.54
C LYS A 158 54.41 -26.76 -0.12
N ASP A 159 54.90 -25.69 0.51
CA ASP A 159 55.51 -25.77 1.84
C ASP A 159 54.46 -26.07 2.91
N VAL A 160 53.17 -25.80 2.64
CA VAL A 160 52.05 -26.17 3.52
C VAL A 160 51.98 -27.68 3.74
N LEU A 161 52.04 -28.48 2.66
CA LEU A 161 52.01 -29.95 2.75
C LEU A 161 53.30 -30.51 3.36
N ILE A 162 54.46 -29.96 2.98
CA ILE A 162 55.77 -30.39 3.49
C ILE A 162 55.84 -30.15 5.01
N ASN A 163 55.42 -28.97 5.47
CA ASN A 163 55.40 -28.63 6.89
C ASN A 163 54.42 -29.49 7.68
N ALA A 164 53.23 -29.79 7.13
CA ALA A 164 52.25 -30.67 7.76
C ALA A 164 52.80 -32.09 7.95
N VAL A 165 53.42 -32.67 6.92
CA VAL A 165 54.03 -34.01 6.98
C VAL A 165 55.22 -34.04 7.95
N ASN A 166 56.10 -33.03 7.89
CA ASN A 166 57.25 -32.93 8.80
C ASN A 166 56.81 -32.75 10.26
N ARG A 167 55.71 -32.02 10.52
CA ARG A 167 55.17 -31.81 11.86
C ARG A 167 54.58 -33.07 12.47
N LEU A 168 53.92 -33.91 11.67
CA LEU A 168 53.39 -35.19 12.13
C LEU A 168 54.50 -36.19 12.44
N GLY A 169 55.57 -36.20 11.62
CA GLY A 169 56.68 -37.14 11.75
C GLY A 169 56.29 -38.59 11.47
N GLY A 170 57.28 -39.48 11.34
CA GLY A 170 57.03 -40.89 11.02
C GLY A 170 56.50 -41.12 9.59
N ARG A 171 55.93 -42.29 9.32
CA ARG A 171 55.35 -42.61 8.00
C ARG A 171 53.93 -42.05 7.92
N VAL A 172 53.76 -40.96 7.17
CA VAL A 172 52.47 -40.31 6.95
C VAL A 172 51.71 -40.99 5.82
N VAL A 173 50.42 -41.25 6.05
CA VAL A 173 49.48 -41.80 5.07
C VAL A 173 48.39 -40.78 4.80
N LEU A 174 48.25 -40.36 3.54
CA LEU A 174 47.22 -39.43 3.09
C LEU A 174 45.86 -40.14 3.02
N VAL A 175 44.82 -39.47 3.50
CA VAL A 175 43.46 -40.03 3.57
C VAL A 175 42.45 -39.04 2.99
N ASP A 176 41.58 -39.53 2.11
CA ASP A 176 40.39 -38.86 1.58
C ASP A 176 39.23 -39.89 1.54
N GLU A 177 38.08 -39.51 0.98
CA GLU A 177 36.89 -40.38 0.95
C GLU A 177 37.11 -41.66 0.13
N TYR A 178 37.67 -41.55 -1.09
CA TYR A 178 37.75 -42.64 -2.07
C TYR A 178 39.17 -43.11 -2.43
N GLY A 179 40.23 -42.54 -1.84
CA GLY A 179 41.64 -42.86 -2.10
C GLY A 179 42.24 -42.12 -3.30
N GLY A 180 41.41 -41.64 -4.23
CA GLY A 180 41.86 -41.19 -5.55
C GLY A 180 42.60 -39.86 -5.54
N ILE A 181 42.18 -38.90 -4.70
CA ILE A 181 42.87 -37.61 -4.57
C ILE A 181 44.12 -37.78 -3.74
N ALA A 182 44.02 -38.55 -2.64
CA ALA A 182 45.18 -38.91 -1.82
C ALA A 182 46.28 -39.62 -2.63
N ALA A 183 45.91 -40.51 -3.55
CA ALA A 183 46.83 -41.18 -4.48
C ALA A 183 47.49 -40.19 -5.45
N SER A 184 46.71 -39.29 -6.04
CA SER A 184 47.19 -38.27 -6.97
C SER A 184 48.19 -37.33 -6.29
N VAL A 185 47.87 -36.88 -5.07
CA VAL A 185 48.70 -36.01 -4.25
C VAL A 185 49.96 -36.73 -3.77
N ALA A 186 49.88 -37.98 -3.33
CA ALA A 186 51.04 -38.77 -2.94
C ALA A 186 52.02 -38.96 -4.11
N GLY A 187 51.50 -39.25 -5.31
CA GLY A 187 52.30 -39.38 -6.52
C GLY A 187 52.93 -38.05 -6.95
N ALA A 188 52.19 -36.94 -6.86
CA ALA A 188 52.72 -35.60 -7.13
C ALA A 188 53.78 -35.18 -6.10
N ALA A 189 53.56 -35.46 -4.81
CA ALA A 189 54.47 -35.11 -3.73
C ALA A 189 55.80 -35.87 -3.83
N MET A 190 55.76 -37.15 -4.20
CA MET A 190 56.96 -37.93 -4.49
C MET A 190 57.70 -37.39 -5.73
N ARG A 191 56.99 -37.23 -6.86
CA ARG A 191 57.61 -36.81 -8.14
C ARG A 191 58.19 -35.40 -8.09
N ASN A 192 57.47 -34.46 -7.48
CA ASN A 192 57.78 -33.03 -7.59
C ASN A 192 58.49 -32.48 -6.34
N PHE A 193 58.29 -33.09 -5.17
CA PHE A 193 58.80 -32.58 -3.88
C PHE A 193 59.71 -33.57 -3.14
N GLY A 194 59.89 -34.79 -3.65
CA GLY A 194 60.70 -35.83 -2.99
C GLY A 194 60.13 -36.32 -1.66
N LEU A 195 58.84 -36.05 -1.39
CA LEU A 195 58.18 -36.38 -0.14
C LEU A 195 57.57 -37.78 -0.22
N ASN A 196 58.11 -38.73 0.55
CA ASN A 196 57.65 -40.12 0.55
C ASN A 196 56.49 -40.33 1.55
N VAL A 197 55.27 -40.09 1.07
CA VAL A 197 54.02 -40.34 1.81
C VAL A 197 53.27 -41.52 1.20
N GLY A 198 52.59 -42.30 2.05
CA GLY A 198 51.62 -43.30 1.58
C GLY A 198 50.25 -42.68 1.35
N PHE A 199 49.31 -43.45 0.78
CA PHE A 199 47.89 -43.10 0.77
C PHE A 199 47.03 -44.32 1.06
N LEU A 200 45.85 -44.11 1.64
CA LEU A 200 44.89 -45.18 1.94
C LEU A 200 44.20 -45.63 0.65
N GLN A 201 44.44 -46.87 0.23
CA GLN A 201 43.82 -47.45 -0.95
C GLN A 201 42.30 -47.54 -0.77
N GLY A 202 41.54 -46.97 -1.71
CA GLY A 202 40.08 -46.89 -1.67
C GLY A 202 39.51 -45.94 -0.61
N GLY A 203 40.37 -45.17 0.06
CA GLY A 203 40.00 -44.13 1.02
C GLY A 203 39.25 -44.65 2.24
N THR A 204 38.57 -43.73 2.94
CA THR A 204 37.75 -44.09 4.10
C THR A 204 36.58 -44.99 3.73
N THR A 205 36.07 -44.93 2.49
CA THR A 205 35.02 -45.85 2.02
C THR A 205 35.49 -47.31 2.04
N ALA A 206 36.71 -47.61 1.59
CA ALA A 206 37.27 -48.97 1.68
C ALA A 206 37.59 -49.37 3.13
N LEU A 207 37.94 -48.41 3.98
CA LEU A 207 38.16 -48.64 5.40
C LEU A 207 36.86 -48.97 6.16
N SER A 208 35.75 -48.28 5.85
CA SER A 208 34.43 -48.60 6.39
C SER A 208 33.99 -50.01 5.97
N LYS A 209 34.13 -50.35 4.68
CA LYS A 209 33.86 -51.71 4.18
C LYS A 209 34.68 -52.76 4.91
N PHE A 210 35.97 -52.51 5.11
CA PHE A 210 36.83 -53.41 5.88
C PHE A 210 36.32 -53.59 7.32
N GLY A 211 35.89 -52.52 7.99
CA GLY A 211 35.31 -52.58 9.34
C GLY A 211 34.08 -53.47 9.40
N TRP A 212 33.20 -53.38 8.40
CA TRP A 212 32.00 -54.20 8.30
C TRP A 212 32.33 -55.67 7.97
N GLU A 213 33.24 -55.91 7.03
CA GLU A 213 33.73 -57.26 6.70
C GLU A 213 34.30 -57.97 7.93
N GLN A 214 34.95 -57.25 8.85
CA GLN A 214 35.41 -57.86 10.11
C GLN A 214 34.25 -58.34 10.99
N ILE A 215 33.13 -57.60 11.01
CA ILE A 215 31.92 -57.99 11.75
C ILE A 215 31.29 -59.21 11.10
N ASP A 216 31.11 -59.21 9.77
CA ASP A 216 30.53 -60.33 9.02
C ASP A 216 31.35 -61.63 9.19
N LEU A 217 32.66 -61.50 9.35
CA LEU A 217 33.58 -62.60 9.65
C LEU A 217 33.55 -63.04 11.13
N GLY A 218 32.71 -62.43 11.97
CA GLY A 218 32.51 -62.79 13.37
C GLY A 218 33.58 -62.29 14.33
N LYS A 219 34.37 -61.26 13.98
CA LYS A 219 35.33 -60.69 14.92
C LYS A 219 34.62 -59.82 15.97
N GLU A 220 34.97 -60.04 17.23
CA GLU A 220 34.52 -59.19 18.34
C GLU A 220 35.14 -57.79 18.24
N ILE A 221 34.29 -56.77 18.39
CA ILE A 221 34.71 -55.37 18.52
C ILE A 221 34.94 -55.11 20.00
N GLY A 222 36.08 -54.52 20.37
CA GLY A 222 36.52 -54.40 21.77
C GLY A 222 35.75 -53.43 22.68
N GLY A 223 34.54 -52.97 22.32
CA GLY A 223 33.71 -52.06 23.12
C GLY A 223 32.43 -52.73 23.62
N THR A 224 31.62 -52.01 24.42
CA THR A 224 30.32 -52.50 24.91
C THR A 224 29.18 -51.96 24.03
N THR A 225 28.41 -52.84 23.40
CA THR A 225 27.24 -52.43 22.61
C THR A 225 26.08 -52.01 23.52
N VAL A 226 25.41 -50.93 23.16
CA VAL A 226 24.13 -50.48 23.73
C VAL A 226 23.04 -50.61 22.67
N ALA A 227 21.90 -51.18 23.04
CA ALA A 227 20.80 -51.40 22.10
C ALA A 227 20.18 -50.07 21.64
N VAL A 228 19.68 -50.05 20.40
CA VAL A 228 19.03 -48.86 19.79
C VAL A 228 17.88 -48.29 20.65
N PRO A 229 17.02 -49.08 21.30
CA PRO A 229 15.98 -48.52 22.18
C PRO A 229 16.53 -47.87 23.45
N ASP A 230 17.68 -48.34 23.94
CA ASP A 230 18.17 -48.06 25.30
C ASP A 230 19.26 -46.98 25.34
N TYR A 231 19.84 -46.59 24.19
CA TYR A 231 20.97 -45.65 24.18
C TYR A 231 20.63 -44.26 24.73
N LYS A 232 19.36 -43.83 24.60
CA LYS A 232 18.89 -42.53 25.09
C LYS A 232 18.90 -42.46 26.61
N ASP A 233 18.34 -43.49 27.24
CA ASP A 233 18.32 -43.61 28.70
C ASP A 233 19.75 -43.77 29.22
N TRP A 234 20.58 -44.55 28.52
CA TRP A 234 21.98 -44.74 28.87
C TRP A 234 22.78 -43.42 28.87
N ILE A 235 22.66 -42.59 27.83
CA ILE A 235 23.36 -41.28 27.78
C ILE A 235 22.87 -40.36 28.89
N THR A 236 21.56 -40.36 29.16
CA THR A 236 20.95 -39.53 30.22
C THR A 236 21.43 -39.96 31.62
N GLU A 237 21.58 -41.26 31.85
CA GLU A 237 22.10 -41.82 33.10
C GLU A 237 23.63 -41.65 33.27
N ASN A 238 24.35 -41.33 32.19
CA ASN A 238 25.81 -41.15 32.18
C ASN A 238 26.21 -39.77 31.64
N PRO A 239 25.90 -38.66 32.34
CA PRO A 239 26.12 -37.29 31.84
C PRO A 239 27.61 -36.92 31.64
N ASP A 240 28.53 -37.69 32.22
CA ASP A 240 29.98 -37.46 32.18
C ASP A 240 30.64 -38.04 30.92
N VAL A 241 29.87 -38.77 30.09
CA VAL A 241 30.36 -39.46 28.90
C VAL A 241 30.69 -38.46 27.78
N PHE A 242 31.76 -38.72 27.04
CA PHE A 242 32.08 -38.01 25.82
C PHE A 242 31.38 -38.67 24.63
N VAL A 243 30.42 -37.98 24.03
CA VAL A 243 29.64 -38.51 22.91
C VAL A 243 30.28 -38.11 21.59
N LEU A 244 30.74 -39.12 20.84
CA LEU A 244 31.36 -38.98 19.54
C LEU A 244 30.41 -39.45 18.44
N GLY A 245 29.94 -38.51 17.63
CA GLY A 245 29.22 -38.77 16.38
C GLY A 245 30.18 -39.04 15.23
N ILE A 246 29.88 -40.05 14.40
CA ILE A 246 30.57 -40.33 13.15
C ILE A 246 29.61 -40.14 11.99
N THR A 247 30.00 -39.40 10.97
CA THR A 247 29.21 -39.14 9.76
C THR A 247 30.12 -39.17 8.54
N THR A 248 29.58 -39.07 7.32
CA THR A 248 30.38 -38.65 6.16
C THR A 248 30.31 -37.14 5.96
N ASP A 249 31.37 -36.62 5.35
CA ASP A 249 31.48 -35.25 4.84
C ASP A 249 30.28 -34.88 3.94
N ARG A 250 29.85 -35.84 3.09
CA ARG A 250 28.68 -35.69 2.21
C ARG A 250 27.35 -35.64 2.95
N GLU A 251 27.11 -36.53 3.91
CA GLU A 251 25.87 -36.55 4.70
C GLU A 251 25.71 -35.29 5.55
N PHE A 252 26.81 -34.75 6.07
CA PHE A 252 26.76 -33.47 6.78
C PHE A 252 26.45 -32.29 5.84
N VAL A 253 27.07 -32.23 4.67
CA VAL A 253 26.81 -31.14 3.71
C VAL A 253 25.38 -31.20 3.14
N MET A 254 24.85 -32.41 2.93
CA MET A 254 23.51 -32.63 2.35
C MET A 254 22.39 -32.51 3.39
N ASP A 255 22.56 -33.14 4.56
CA ASP A 255 21.49 -33.33 5.52
C ASP A 255 21.76 -32.64 6.88
N GLY A 256 22.96 -32.10 7.11
CA GLY A 256 23.30 -31.31 8.29
C GLY A 256 23.52 -32.11 9.56
N TRP A 257 23.68 -33.43 9.46
CA TRP A 257 23.68 -34.34 10.60
C TRP A 257 24.85 -34.08 11.57
N ILE A 258 24.49 -33.77 12.81
CA ILE A 258 25.42 -33.60 13.93
C ILE A 258 24.86 -34.31 15.17
N PHE A 259 25.77 -34.83 15.99
CA PHE A 259 25.48 -35.61 17.19
C PHE A 259 26.61 -35.58 18.20
N GLY A 260 26.23 -35.56 19.47
CA GLY A 260 27.15 -35.63 20.60
C GLY A 260 27.90 -34.33 20.85
N ASP A 261 28.90 -34.42 21.73
CA ASP A 261 29.83 -33.34 22.04
C ASP A 261 30.73 -33.02 20.84
N ARG A 262 30.95 -33.99 19.96
CA ARG A 262 31.72 -33.82 18.74
C ARG A 262 31.24 -34.75 17.63
N THR A 263 31.10 -34.23 16.42
CA THR A 263 30.86 -35.02 15.20
C THR A 263 32.06 -34.94 14.29
N LEU A 264 32.51 -36.07 13.73
CA LEU A 264 33.67 -36.15 12.83
C LEU A 264 33.39 -37.06 11.64
N SER A 265 34.03 -36.78 10.50
CA SER A 265 34.17 -37.81 9.46
C SER A 265 35.15 -38.90 9.90
N LEU A 266 35.06 -40.10 9.31
CA LEU A 266 36.06 -41.14 9.57
C LEU A 266 37.48 -40.66 9.23
N ALA A 267 37.64 -39.82 8.20
CA ALA A 267 38.91 -39.23 7.81
C ALA A 267 39.44 -38.26 8.88
N ASP A 268 38.57 -37.39 9.40
CA ASP A 268 38.93 -36.46 10.49
C ASP A 268 39.26 -37.21 11.78
N PHE A 269 38.53 -38.28 12.08
CA PHE A 269 38.78 -39.13 13.25
C PHE A 269 40.15 -39.80 13.16
N VAL A 270 40.48 -40.51 12.08
CA VAL A 270 41.78 -41.21 11.98
C VAL A 270 42.97 -40.24 11.92
N ALA A 271 42.80 -39.09 11.28
CA ALA A 271 43.84 -38.06 11.21
C ALA A 271 44.13 -37.39 12.57
N ASN A 272 43.12 -37.32 13.44
CA ASN A 272 43.22 -36.69 14.75
C ASN A 272 43.08 -37.68 15.92
N TYR A 273 43.17 -38.98 15.65
CA TYR A 273 42.88 -40.06 16.60
C TYR A 273 43.64 -39.91 17.92
N GLU A 274 44.96 -39.68 17.86
CA GLU A 274 45.78 -39.51 19.06
C GLU A 274 45.43 -38.26 19.86
N GLU A 275 45.06 -37.17 19.18
CA GLU A 275 44.66 -35.92 19.81
C GLU A 275 43.33 -36.10 20.55
N ILE A 276 42.36 -36.77 19.91
CA ILE A 276 41.03 -37.05 20.46
C ILE A 276 41.14 -37.93 21.70
N VAL A 277 41.94 -39.00 21.64
CA VAL A 277 42.19 -39.90 22.78
C VAL A 277 42.86 -39.13 23.91
N ARG A 278 43.92 -38.36 23.63
CA ARG A 278 44.67 -37.60 24.65
C ARG A 278 43.81 -36.53 25.33
N ALA A 279 43.00 -35.80 24.56
CA ALA A 279 42.15 -34.72 25.07
C ALA A 279 41.03 -35.22 26.00
N ASN A 280 40.67 -36.50 25.91
CA ASN A 280 39.55 -37.09 26.66
C ASN A 280 39.99 -38.28 27.53
N LEU A 281 41.28 -38.33 27.92
CA LEU A 281 41.81 -39.35 28.84
C LEU A 281 41.00 -39.36 30.14
N GLY A 282 40.52 -40.55 30.52
CA GLY A 282 39.73 -40.77 31.75
C GLY A 282 38.22 -40.58 31.60
N LYS A 283 37.73 -40.14 30.44
CA LYS A 283 36.28 -40.14 30.12
C LYS A 283 35.86 -41.45 29.47
N ARG A 284 34.61 -41.85 29.68
CA ARG A 284 33.95 -42.88 28.86
C ARG A 284 33.62 -42.28 27.50
N PHE A 285 33.73 -43.07 26.45
CA PHE A 285 33.31 -42.69 25.11
C PHE A 285 32.00 -43.36 24.75
N PHE A 286 31.09 -42.60 24.13
CA PHE A 286 29.90 -43.15 23.49
C PHE A 286 29.95 -42.86 21.99
N VAL A 287 30.07 -43.88 21.16
CA VAL A 287 30.20 -43.74 19.70
C VAL A 287 28.88 -44.04 19.01
N VAL A 288 28.45 -43.14 18.13
CA VAL A 288 27.24 -43.32 17.29
C VAL A 288 27.56 -42.92 15.85
N GLY A 289 27.29 -43.82 14.91
CA GLY A 289 27.48 -43.56 13.47
C GLY A 289 26.17 -43.25 12.74
N PHE A 290 26.24 -42.29 11.82
CA PHE A 290 25.28 -42.09 10.74
C PHE A 290 25.92 -42.64 9.47
N GLU A 291 25.48 -43.82 9.06
CA GLU A 291 26.16 -44.59 8.03
C GLU A 291 25.16 -45.02 6.96
N THR A 292 24.64 -44.05 6.17
CA THR A 292 23.64 -44.35 5.14
C THR A 292 24.26 -44.76 3.81
N ASN A 293 25.42 -44.21 3.46
CA ASN A 293 26.11 -44.53 2.20
C ASN A 293 27.36 -45.41 2.41
N ASP A 294 28.05 -45.27 3.55
CA ASP A 294 29.27 -46.01 3.89
C ASP A 294 29.15 -46.66 5.28
N SER A 295 28.63 -47.89 5.32
CA SER A 295 28.54 -48.69 6.56
C SER A 295 29.89 -49.26 7.00
N GLY A 296 30.18 -49.17 8.29
CA GLY A 296 31.35 -49.74 8.96
C GLY A 296 32.38 -48.73 9.49
N ALA A 297 32.03 -47.45 9.69
CA ALA A 297 32.93 -46.47 10.29
C ALA A 297 32.99 -46.57 11.84
N THR A 298 31.84 -46.83 12.47
CA THR A 298 31.65 -47.07 13.91
C THR A 298 32.56 -48.19 14.42
N PRO A 299 32.56 -49.40 13.83
CA PRO A 299 33.45 -50.48 14.27
C PRO A 299 34.94 -50.13 14.15
N ILE A 300 35.34 -49.34 13.15
CA ILE A 300 36.72 -48.87 13.00
C ILE A 300 37.10 -47.96 14.17
N ALA A 301 36.27 -46.96 14.46
CA ALA A 301 36.53 -46.01 15.54
C ALA A 301 36.51 -46.68 16.92
N VAL A 302 35.54 -47.54 17.19
CA VAL A 302 35.44 -48.29 18.45
C VAL A 302 36.65 -49.18 18.66
N ASN A 303 37.10 -49.89 17.61
CA ASN A 303 38.27 -50.77 17.71
C ASN A 303 39.55 -49.97 17.99
N LEU A 304 39.75 -48.83 17.33
CA LEU A 304 40.89 -47.96 17.61
C LEU A 304 40.84 -47.41 19.04
N LEU A 305 39.71 -46.83 19.48
CA LEU A 305 39.55 -46.29 20.83
C LEU A 305 39.75 -47.37 21.92
N SER A 306 39.18 -48.56 21.73
CA SER A 306 39.34 -49.69 22.64
C SER A 306 40.81 -50.15 22.74
N LYS A 307 41.52 -50.23 21.60
CA LYS A 307 42.96 -50.55 21.58
C LYS A 307 43.85 -49.49 22.25
N ALA A 308 43.41 -48.24 22.27
CA ALA A 308 44.04 -47.18 23.08
C ALA A 308 43.79 -47.32 24.59
N GLY A 309 42.99 -48.30 25.03
CA GLY A 309 42.66 -48.53 26.44
C GLY A 309 41.56 -47.61 26.98
N VAL A 310 40.72 -47.05 26.10
CA VAL A 310 39.58 -46.21 26.48
C VAL A 310 38.34 -47.09 26.72
N ASP A 311 37.51 -46.72 27.71
CA ASP A 311 36.21 -47.35 27.95
C ASP A 311 35.19 -46.86 26.91
N VAL A 312 34.81 -47.72 25.97
CA VAL A 312 33.98 -47.36 24.81
C VAL A 312 32.66 -48.11 24.84
N HIS A 313 31.59 -47.34 24.77
CA HIS A 313 30.22 -47.79 24.54
C HIS A 313 29.77 -47.33 23.16
N TYR A 314 28.93 -48.09 22.48
CA TYR A 314 28.49 -47.72 21.14
C TYR A 314 27.15 -48.32 20.75
N VAL A 315 26.47 -47.67 19.81
CA VAL A 315 25.31 -48.25 19.12
C VAL A 315 25.81 -48.86 17.82
N MET A 316 25.51 -50.15 17.60
CA MET A 316 25.80 -50.76 16.31
C MET A 316 24.77 -50.28 15.29
N PRO A 317 25.17 -49.59 14.20
CA PRO A 317 24.24 -49.24 13.12
C PRO A 317 23.77 -50.53 12.42
N ASN A 318 22.54 -50.52 11.91
CA ASN A 318 22.00 -51.60 11.09
C ASN A 318 21.95 -51.13 9.62
N HIS A 319 22.10 -52.03 8.64
CA HIS A 319 22.10 -51.66 7.21
C HIS A 319 20.85 -50.91 6.76
N ASP A 320 19.71 -51.17 7.39
CA ASP A 320 18.41 -50.59 7.04
C ASP A 320 17.94 -49.51 8.02
N GLU A 321 18.65 -49.30 9.14
CA GLU A 321 18.20 -48.42 10.21
C GLU A 321 19.00 -47.13 10.21
N ILE A 322 18.37 -46.07 9.70
CA ILE A 322 18.87 -44.72 9.92
C ILE A 322 18.55 -44.37 11.37
N LEU A 323 19.58 -44.27 12.22
CA LEU A 323 19.45 -43.72 13.58
C LEU A 323 19.14 -42.22 13.50
N ILE A 324 17.94 -41.86 13.02
CA ILE A 324 17.47 -40.47 12.98
C ILE A 324 16.88 -40.15 14.33
N LYS A 325 17.74 -39.61 15.21
CA LYS A 325 17.45 -38.56 16.20
C LYS A 325 18.59 -38.52 17.20
N PRO A 326 19.14 -37.33 17.54
CA PRO A 326 20.13 -37.27 18.59
C PRO A 326 19.58 -37.73 19.94
N ALA A 327 20.45 -38.31 20.76
CA ALA A 327 20.11 -38.96 22.02
C ALA A 327 19.62 -38.03 23.14
N TYR A 328 19.65 -36.71 22.95
CA TYR A 328 19.35 -35.75 24.01
C TYR A 328 17.92 -35.22 24.01
N PHE A 329 17.06 -35.68 23.09
CA PHE A 329 15.93 -34.88 22.66
C PHE A 329 14.57 -35.59 22.78
N ASP A 330 13.67 -34.96 23.52
CA ASP A 330 12.27 -35.35 23.70
C ASP A 330 11.42 -34.73 22.58
N ALA A 331 10.32 -35.37 22.22
CA ALA A 331 9.34 -34.73 21.34
C ALA A 331 8.74 -33.49 22.04
N TYR A 332 9.19 -32.29 21.68
CA TYR A 332 8.65 -31.04 22.20
C TYR A 332 7.57 -30.48 21.25
N SER A 333 6.58 -29.79 21.81
CA SER A 333 5.28 -29.49 21.16
C SER A 333 5.32 -28.71 19.83
N ASN A 334 6.48 -28.19 19.43
CA ASN A 334 6.67 -27.35 18.25
C ASN A 334 7.69 -27.93 17.25
N ASP A 335 8.12 -29.18 17.40
CA ASP A 335 9.07 -29.87 16.50
C ASP A 335 8.58 -29.93 15.03
N SER A 336 7.27 -30.09 14.83
CA SER A 336 6.61 -30.19 13.53
C SER A 336 6.05 -28.85 13.03
N ARG A 337 6.12 -27.79 13.86
CA ARG A 337 5.49 -26.51 13.55
C ARG A 337 6.27 -25.76 12.49
N THR A 338 5.71 -25.71 11.29
CA THR A 338 6.20 -24.90 10.17
C THR A 338 5.34 -23.65 10.03
N VAL A 339 6.01 -22.51 9.90
CA VAL A 339 5.39 -21.22 9.59
C VAL A 339 5.68 -20.95 8.12
N SER A 340 4.63 -20.92 7.31
CA SER A 340 4.74 -20.60 5.89
C SER A 340 5.24 -19.17 5.69
N VAL A 341 5.83 -18.89 4.52
CA VAL A 341 6.24 -17.52 4.15
C VAL A 341 5.05 -16.55 4.24
N GLU A 342 3.88 -16.99 3.76
CA GLU A 342 2.68 -16.15 3.78
C GLU A 342 2.10 -15.91 5.17
N ASP A 343 2.30 -16.83 6.11
CA ASP A 343 1.86 -16.65 7.50
C ASP A 343 2.89 -15.85 8.31
N ALA A 344 4.17 -15.97 7.97
CA ALA A 344 5.22 -15.17 8.57
C ALA A 344 5.08 -13.68 8.20
N GLU A 345 4.83 -13.37 6.92
CA GLU A 345 4.56 -12.00 6.49
C GLU A 345 3.37 -11.37 7.24
N ARG A 346 2.31 -12.15 7.48
CA ARG A 346 1.09 -11.64 8.12
C ARG A 346 1.18 -11.51 9.63
N TYR A 347 1.90 -12.42 10.30
CA TYR A 347 1.79 -12.58 11.75
C TYR A 347 3.11 -12.49 12.51
N VAL A 348 4.25 -12.60 11.83
CA VAL A 348 5.57 -12.75 12.47
C VAL A 348 6.51 -11.61 12.12
N LEU A 349 6.63 -11.20 10.85
CA LEU A 349 7.59 -10.17 10.42
C LEU A 349 7.34 -8.80 11.09
N HIS A 350 6.09 -8.46 11.36
CA HIS A 350 5.66 -7.20 11.99
C HIS A 350 5.73 -7.19 13.52
N ARG A 351 6.22 -8.26 14.15
CA ARG A 351 6.33 -8.38 15.62
C ARG A 351 7.73 -8.02 16.10
N ASP A 352 7.83 -6.95 16.89
CA ASP A 352 9.10 -6.46 17.43
C ASP A 352 9.69 -7.35 18.54
N ASP A 353 8.87 -8.25 19.09
CA ASP A 353 9.27 -9.23 20.11
C ASP A 353 9.82 -10.54 19.51
N VAL A 354 9.79 -10.69 18.18
CA VAL A 354 10.25 -11.89 17.48
C VAL A 354 11.62 -11.69 16.84
N GLU A 355 12.53 -12.63 17.08
CA GLU A 355 13.89 -12.67 16.54
C GLU A 355 14.12 -13.94 15.69
N PHE A 356 14.99 -13.82 14.68
CA PHE A 356 15.19 -14.80 13.61
C PHE A 356 16.57 -15.43 13.70
N LEU A 357 16.62 -16.75 13.70
CA LEU A 357 17.85 -17.54 13.76
C LEU A 357 18.19 -18.10 12.37
N ASP A 358 19.36 -17.76 11.85
CA ASP A 358 19.91 -18.30 10.60
C ASP A 358 21.12 -19.20 10.87
N PHE A 359 21.11 -20.40 10.29
CA PHE A 359 22.19 -21.40 10.38
C PHE A 359 22.88 -21.69 9.04
N SER A 360 22.60 -20.89 8.01
CA SER A 360 23.27 -21.01 6.72
C SER A 360 24.76 -20.63 6.82
N GLU A 361 25.62 -21.12 5.93
CA GLU A 361 27.07 -20.82 6.01
C GLU A 361 27.38 -19.33 5.79
N ARG A 362 26.60 -18.66 4.92
CA ARG A 362 26.68 -17.21 4.69
C ARG A 362 25.36 -16.58 5.12
N PRO A 363 25.39 -15.45 5.85
CA PRO A 363 24.17 -14.83 6.34
C PRO A 363 23.25 -14.48 5.18
N TRP A 364 21.96 -14.72 5.35
CA TRP A 364 20.93 -14.30 4.40
C TRP A 364 21.00 -12.78 4.13
N PRO A 365 21.36 -12.33 2.90
CA PRO A 365 21.63 -10.92 2.62
C PRO A 365 20.43 -9.99 2.87
N ILE A 366 19.21 -10.52 2.69
CA ILE A 366 17.97 -9.78 2.96
C ILE A 366 17.73 -9.69 4.46
N GLY A 367 18.01 -10.75 5.22
CA GLY A 367 17.85 -10.80 6.68
C GLY A 367 18.73 -9.76 7.38
N THR A 368 19.97 -9.59 6.93
CA THR A 368 20.92 -8.61 7.51
C THR A 368 20.44 -7.16 7.39
N ASP A 369 19.74 -6.82 6.32
CA ASP A 369 19.24 -5.46 6.07
C ASP A 369 17.80 -5.26 6.56
N TYR A 370 16.90 -6.19 6.27
CA TYR A 370 15.46 -6.08 6.56
C TYR A 370 15.12 -6.40 8.02
N LEU A 371 15.86 -7.31 8.66
CA LEU A 371 15.63 -7.76 10.04
C LEU A 371 16.70 -7.25 11.01
N LYS A 372 17.37 -6.14 10.65
CA LYS A 372 18.46 -5.56 11.42
C LYS A 372 18.10 -5.39 12.91
N GLY A 373 18.92 -5.98 13.79
CA GLY A 373 18.71 -5.96 15.24
C GLY A 373 17.75 -7.02 15.78
N ARG A 374 17.12 -7.82 14.92
CA ARG A 374 16.29 -9.00 15.25
C ARG A 374 16.79 -10.28 14.55
N TYR A 375 18.00 -10.24 13.99
CA TYR A 375 18.56 -11.28 13.13
C TYR A 375 19.86 -11.78 13.72
N HIS A 376 19.92 -13.09 13.97
CA HIS A 376 21.05 -13.76 14.60
C HIS A 376 21.54 -14.87 13.69
N HIS A 377 22.82 -14.85 13.36
CA HIS A 377 23.43 -15.79 12.42
C HIS A 377 24.52 -16.58 13.13
N LEU A 378 24.47 -17.90 12.97
CA LEU A 378 25.53 -18.82 13.38
C LEU A 378 25.90 -19.69 12.16
N PRO A 379 27.10 -19.54 11.58
CA PRO A 379 27.51 -20.33 10.43
C PRO A 379 27.45 -21.84 10.68
N MET A 380 27.17 -22.61 9.63
CA MET A 380 27.10 -24.07 9.72
C MET A 380 28.43 -24.69 10.17
N SER A 381 29.56 -24.15 9.74
CA SER A 381 30.90 -24.54 10.22
C SER A 381 31.09 -24.34 11.73
N GLU A 382 30.42 -23.34 12.32
CA GLU A 382 30.42 -23.12 13.77
C GLU A 382 29.47 -24.08 14.50
N VAL A 383 28.34 -24.43 13.89
CA VAL A 383 27.44 -25.49 14.39
C VAL A 383 28.16 -26.85 14.42
N ALA A 384 28.90 -27.20 13.37
CA ALA A 384 29.66 -28.44 13.24
C ALA A 384 30.74 -28.61 14.32
N THR A 385 31.30 -27.51 14.79
CA THR A 385 32.34 -27.49 15.83
C THR A 385 31.77 -27.45 17.25
N GLY A 386 30.45 -27.58 17.40
CA GLY A 386 29.77 -27.72 18.69
C GLY A 386 29.31 -26.40 19.33
N LYS A 387 29.37 -25.26 18.62
CA LYS A 387 29.05 -23.94 19.21
C LYS A 387 27.56 -23.61 19.35
N LEU A 388 26.68 -24.50 18.91
CA LEU A 388 25.23 -24.24 18.89
C LEU A 388 24.67 -23.96 20.30
N SER A 389 25.13 -24.71 21.31
CA SER A 389 24.69 -24.53 22.70
C SER A 389 25.08 -23.16 23.25
N ASP A 390 26.36 -22.78 23.12
CA ASP A 390 26.87 -21.47 23.55
C ASP A 390 26.15 -20.30 22.86
N PHE A 391 25.89 -20.45 21.55
CA PHE A 391 25.15 -19.47 20.78
C PHE A 391 23.72 -19.29 21.32
N VAL A 392 22.98 -20.38 21.52
CA VAL A 392 21.64 -20.33 22.11
C VAL A 392 21.68 -19.73 23.52
N GLU A 393 22.69 -20.08 24.33
CA GLU A 393 22.88 -19.52 25.67
C GLU A 393 23.00 -18.00 25.69
N SER A 394 23.63 -17.42 24.67
CA SER A 394 23.82 -15.98 24.51
C SER A 394 22.56 -15.18 24.14
N LEU A 395 21.48 -15.85 23.72
CA LEU A 395 20.23 -15.22 23.29
C LEU A 395 19.39 -14.68 24.46
N ASP A 396 18.59 -13.65 24.22
CA ASP A 396 17.74 -13.00 25.23
C ASP A 396 16.56 -13.90 25.63
N PRO A 397 16.46 -14.32 26.91
CA PRO A 397 15.41 -15.25 27.35
C PRO A 397 14.00 -14.64 27.32
N TYR A 398 13.84 -13.32 27.21
CA TYR A 398 12.54 -12.65 27.17
C TYR A 398 11.97 -12.49 25.75
N LYS A 399 12.73 -12.87 24.73
CA LYS A 399 12.33 -12.79 23.32
C LYS A 399 11.68 -14.07 22.83
N VAL A 400 11.04 -13.96 21.67
CA VAL A 400 10.42 -15.09 20.98
C VAL A 400 11.23 -15.41 19.73
N TYR A 401 11.64 -16.66 19.55
CA TYR A 401 12.52 -17.04 18.44
C TYR A 401 11.82 -17.87 17.36
N ILE A 402 12.28 -17.70 16.12
CA ILE A 402 11.91 -18.52 14.96
C ILE A 402 13.15 -18.88 14.15
N GLY A 403 13.25 -20.14 13.70
CA GLY A 403 14.38 -20.62 12.90
C GLY A 403 14.13 -20.50 11.41
N LEU A 404 15.10 -20.03 10.66
CA LEU A 404 15.08 -19.96 9.19
C LEU A 404 15.53 -21.30 8.61
N ALA A 405 14.63 -21.96 7.89
CA ALA A 405 14.80 -23.30 7.35
C ALA A 405 14.66 -23.29 5.83
N PHE A 406 15.77 -23.03 5.14
CA PHE A 406 15.85 -22.94 3.68
C PHE A 406 16.00 -24.32 3.02
N ASP A 407 16.67 -25.24 3.69
CA ASP A 407 17.01 -26.59 3.23
C ASP A 407 16.98 -27.60 4.39
N ARG A 408 17.24 -28.88 4.12
CA ARG A 408 17.19 -29.95 5.15
C ARG A 408 18.15 -29.70 6.32
N ARG A 409 19.37 -29.23 6.03
CA ARG A 409 20.41 -28.94 7.04
C ARG A 409 20.06 -27.76 7.95
N THR A 410 19.66 -26.61 7.40
CA THR A 410 19.25 -25.43 8.20
C THR A 410 17.95 -25.69 8.94
N ALA A 411 17.06 -26.52 8.38
CA ALA A 411 15.87 -27.00 9.07
C ALA A 411 16.23 -27.89 10.28
N TYR A 412 17.24 -28.74 10.16
CA TYR A 412 17.74 -29.58 11.24
C TYR A 412 18.40 -28.73 12.35
N HIS A 413 19.31 -27.82 12.01
CA HIS A 413 19.94 -26.94 13.00
C HIS A 413 18.94 -25.99 13.69
N SER A 414 17.95 -25.50 12.96
CA SER A 414 16.83 -24.72 13.54
C SER A 414 16.02 -25.53 14.55
N LEU A 415 15.80 -26.83 14.31
CA LEU A 415 15.15 -27.69 15.30
C LEU A 415 15.97 -27.81 16.57
N LEU A 416 17.27 -28.11 16.42
CA LEU A 416 18.19 -28.23 17.56
C LEU A 416 18.21 -26.95 18.40
N ALA A 417 18.27 -25.78 17.76
CA ALA A 417 18.22 -24.50 18.46
C ALA A 417 16.88 -24.28 19.18
N GLY A 418 15.76 -24.56 18.51
CA GLY A 418 14.42 -24.41 19.08
C GLY A 418 14.18 -25.29 20.31
N GLU A 419 14.78 -26.46 20.34
CA GLU A 419 14.73 -27.35 21.49
C GLU A 419 15.58 -26.87 22.66
N LEU A 420 16.82 -26.45 22.41
CA LEU A 420 17.69 -25.86 23.43
C LEU A 420 17.06 -24.61 24.06
N LEU A 421 16.41 -23.78 23.25
CA LEU A 421 15.61 -22.64 23.71
C LEU A 421 14.42 -23.09 24.57
N SER A 422 13.68 -24.09 24.12
CA SER A 422 12.51 -24.61 24.83
C SER A 422 12.87 -25.22 26.19
N LYS A 423 14.01 -25.95 26.28
CA LYS A 423 14.54 -26.49 27.55
C LYS A 423 14.89 -25.40 28.56
N ARG A 424 15.23 -24.20 28.09
CA ARG A 424 15.50 -23.01 28.91
C ARG A 424 14.24 -22.20 29.22
N GLY A 425 13.06 -22.64 28.76
CA GLY A 425 11.79 -21.92 28.93
C GLY A 425 11.60 -20.72 28.00
N VAL A 426 12.43 -20.59 26.96
CA VAL A 426 12.35 -19.51 25.98
C VAL A 426 11.34 -19.88 24.89
N ALA A 427 10.52 -18.91 24.48
CA ALA A 427 9.42 -19.15 23.55
C ALA A 427 9.91 -19.39 22.11
N TRP A 428 9.50 -20.53 21.53
CA TRP A 428 9.83 -20.94 20.17
C TRP A 428 8.59 -21.02 19.27
N LEU A 429 8.61 -20.36 18.11
CA LEU A 429 7.47 -20.31 17.17
C LEU A 429 7.46 -21.44 16.14
N GLY A 430 8.57 -22.16 15.97
CA GLY A 430 8.74 -23.16 14.92
C GLY A 430 9.76 -22.72 13.86
N ARG A 431 9.63 -23.29 12.66
CA ARG A 431 10.54 -23.04 11.54
C ARG A 431 9.86 -22.28 10.42
N PHE A 432 10.49 -21.22 9.95
CA PHE A 432 10.14 -20.51 8.73
C PHE A 432 10.65 -21.30 7.52
N THR A 433 9.74 -21.83 6.70
CA THR A 433 10.11 -22.63 5.52
C THR A 433 9.04 -22.59 4.42
N ARG A 434 9.41 -22.98 3.20
CA ARG A 434 8.46 -23.26 2.11
C ARG A 434 8.18 -24.77 2.14
N ALA A 435 6.91 -25.19 2.22
CA ALA A 435 6.57 -26.61 2.39
C ALA A 435 7.16 -27.53 1.28
N SER A 436 7.44 -27.01 0.09
CA SER A 436 8.01 -27.73 -1.05
C SER A 436 9.54 -27.92 -0.99
N SER A 437 10.28 -27.11 -0.22
CA SER A 437 11.75 -27.18 -0.19
C SER A 437 12.32 -28.27 0.73
N LEU A 438 11.47 -29.06 1.40
CA LEU A 438 11.89 -30.17 2.28
C LEU A 438 11.84 -31.54 1.58
N THR A 439 11.15 -31.65 0.43
CA THR A 439 10.81 -32.93 -0.22
C THR A 439 11.59 -33.24 -1.50
N GLU A 440 12.23 -32.26 -2.15
CA GLU A 440 12.92 -32.47 -3.44
C GLU A 440 14.45 -32.25 -3.33
N PRO A 441 15.28 -33.05 -4.02
CA PRO A 441 16.66 -32.67 -4.31
C PRO A 441 16.62 -31.40 -5.18
N PHE A 442 17.55 -30.47 -4.95
CA PHE A 442 17.65 -29.15 -5.59
C PHE A 442 16.97 -29.06 -6.96
N PHE A 443 16.06 -28.11 -7.16
CA PHE A 443 15.74 -27.68 -8.52
C PHE A 443 17.03 -27.17 -9.15
N THR A 444 17.54 -27.88 -10.15
CA THR A 444 18.62 -27.34 -10.98
C THR A 444 18.03 -26.27 -11.89
N VAL A 445 18.86 -25.32 -12.36
CA VAL A 445 18.43 -24.31 -13.35
C VAL A 445 17.88 -24.98 -14.62
N GLU A 446 18.27 -26.22 -14.88
CA GLU A 446 17.80 -27.05 -16.00
C GLU A 446 16.37 -27.58 -15.79
N ASP A 447 15.94 -27.82 -14.55
CA ASP A 447 14.58 -28.29 -14.21
C ASP A 447 13.51 -27.18 -14.34
N LEU A 448 13.95 -25.92 -14.43
CA LEU A 448 13.09 -24.74 -14.66
C LEU A 448 12.91 -24.39 -16.15
N ASN A 449 13.61 -25.07 -17.07
CA ASN A 449 13.53 -24.84 -18.51
C ASN A 449 12.64 -25.88 -19.18
N THR A 450 11.35 -25.58 -19.31
CA THR A 450 10.41 -26.47 -20.01
C THR A 450 10.67 -26.48 -21.53
N GLU A 451 10.36 -27.59 -22.24
CA GLU A 451 10.45 -27.66 -23.72
C GLU A 451 9.71 -26.49 -24.42
N GLY A 452 8.64 -25.99 -23.82
CA GLY A 452 7.89 -24.83 -24.30
C GLY A 452 8.69 -23.53 -24.27
N GLU A 453 9.60 -23.36 -23.32
CA GLU A 453 10.48 -22.20 -23.20
C GLU A 453 11.65 -22.29 -24.18
N GLN A 454 12.24 -23.47 -24.39
CA GLN A 454 13.28 -23.67 -25.41
C GLN A 454 12.76 -23.36 -26.83
N ILE A 455 11.51 -23.74 -27.14
CA ILE A 455 10.85 -23.40 -28.40
C ILE A 455 10.60 -21.89 -28.50
N ALA A 456 10.23 -21.23 -27.40
CA ALA A 456 10.05 -19.77 -27.37
C ALA A 456 11.37 -19.01 -27.62
N TYR A 457 12.49 -19.47 -27.03
CA TYR A 457 13.82 -18.90 -27.27
C TYR A 457 14.31 -19.14 -28.71
N GLN A 458 14.10 -20.33 -29.27
CA GLN A 458 14.45 -20.60 -30.66
C GLN A 458 13.64 -19.76 -31.66
N ILE A 459 12.33 -19.59 -31.43
CA ILE A 459 11.48 -18.73 -32.26
C ILE A 459 11.92 -17.26 -32.15
N ARG A 460 12.30 -16.82 -30.94
CA ARG A 460 12.83 -15.47 -30.66
C ARG A 460 14.15 -15.20 -31.40
N ASP A 461 15.08 -16.14 -31.40
CA ASP A 461 16.37 -16.02 -32.10
C ASP A 461 16.22 -16.04 -33.63
N VAL A 462 15.36 -16.91 -34.15
CA VAL A 462 15.04 -16.96 -35.58
C VAL A 462 14.34 -15.67 -36.03
N ALA A 463 13.44 -15.11 -35.21
CA ALA A 463 12.79 -13.84 -35.50
C ALA A 463 13.77 -12.65 -35.47
N ALA A 464 14.74 -12.65 -34.55
CA ALA A 464 15.80 -11.64 -34.50
C ALA A 464 16.71 -11.69 -35.74
N LEU A 465 17.03 -12.90 -36.21
CA LEU A 465 17.85 -13.13 -37.41
C LEU A 465 17.13 -12.72 -38.70
N ILE A 466 15.87 -13.12 -38.87
CA ILE A 466 15.02 -12.72 -40.01
C ILE A 466 14.81 -11.20 -40.00
N GLY A 467 14.69 -10.61 -38.81
CA GLY A 467 14.61 -9.17 -38.63
C GLY A 467 15.85 -8.45 -39.14
N GLN A 468 17.05 -8.86 -38.72
CA GLN A 468 18.28 -8.29 -39.26
C GLN A 468 18.40 -8.43 -40.79
N GLN A 469 17.92 -9.53 -41.36
CA GLN A 469 17.99 -9.78 -42.80
C GLN A 469 17.00 -8.94 -43.64
N ILE A 470 15.81 -8.64 -43.13
CA ILE A 470 14.76 -7.95 -43.90
C ILE A 470 15.01 -6.43 -44.06
N LEU A 471 15.62 -5.75 -43.08
CA LEU A 471 15.83 -4.28 -43.18
C LEU A 471 17.22 -3.86 -43.61
N GLY A 472 18.15 -4.80 -43.82
CA GLY A 472 19.54 -4.47 -44.10
C GLY A 472 20.12 -3.52 -43.05
N ASN A 473 21.27 -2.92 -43.33
CA ASN A 473 21.97 -2.00 -42.41
C ASN A 473 21.22 -0.67 -42.09
N GLY A 474 19.91 -0.56 -42.36
CA GLY A 474 19.08 0.64 -42.24
C GLY A 474 18.23 0.75 -40.97
N THR A 475 18.73 0.33 -39.80
CA THR A 475 17.98 0.31 -38.53
C THR A 475 17.66 1.70 -37.96
N ILE A 476 18.49 2.71 -38.24
CA ILE A 476 18.37 4.08 -37.70
C ILE A 476 17.25 4.92 -38.35
N PRO A 477 17.10 4.99 -39.69
CA PRO A 477 16.02 5.76 -40.35
C PRO A 477 14.61 5.35 -39.95
N ILE A 478 14.40 4.08 -39.62
CA ILE A 478 13.07 3.53 -39.30
C ILE A 478 12.75 3.74 -37.81
N ALA A 479 13.75 3.68 -36.92
CA ALA A 479 13.64 4.15 -35.54
C ALA A 479 13.20 5.62 -35.46
N LEU A 480 13.76 6.47 -36.34
CA LEU A 480 13.40 7.88 -36.47
C LEU A 480 11.91 8.06 -36.85
N LEU A 481 11.43 7.31 -37.84
CA LEU A 481 10.03 7.39 -38.31
C LEU A 481 9.03 6.97 -37.22
N PHE A 482 9.34 5.92 -36.46
CA PHE A 482 8.49 5.45 -35.36
C PHE A 482 8.46 6.41 -34.17
N GLY A 483 9.59 7.04 -33.81
CA GLY A 483 9.62 8.08 -32.77
C GLY A 483 8.71 9.27 -33.11
N LEU A 484 8.62 9.64 -34.40
CA LEU A 484 7.69 10.65 -34.91
C LEU A 484 6.22 10.22 -34.80
N LEU A 485 5.90 8.98 -35.16
CA LEU A 485 4.53 8.44 -35.09
C LEU A 485 4.03 8.30 -33.64
N ALA A 486 4.90 7.92 -32.70
CA ALA A 486 4.59 7.79 -31.28
C ALA A 486 4.25 9.14 -30.62
N ALA A 487 4.73 10.25 -31.16
CA ALA A 487 4.46 11.61 -30.67
C ALA A 487 3.12 12.21 -31.17
N LEU A 488 2.53 11.67 -32.25
CA LEU A 488 1.27 12.17 -32.83
C LEU A 488 0.05 12.13 -31.88
N PRO A 489 -0.16 11.09 -31.04
CA PRO A 489 -1.22 11.07 -30.03
C PRO A 489 -1.18 12.28 -29.09
N SER A 490 0.02 12.75 -28.71
CA SER A 490 0.23 13.89 -27.80
C SER A 490 -0.31 15.21 -28.37
N LEU A 491 -0.39 15.34 -29.71
CA LEU A 491 -1.00 16.49 -30.41
C LEU A 491 -2.53 16.44 -30.46
N ALA A 492 -3.15 15.26 -30.28
CA ALA A 492 -4.61 15.08 -30.30
C ALA A 492 -5.29 15.59 -29.01
N PHE A 493 -4.54 15.78 -27.92
CA PHE A 493 -5.01 16.35 -26.65
C PHE A 493 -5.11 17.89 -26.75
N ARG A 494 -6.08 18.39 -27.54
CA ARG A 494 -6.28 19.83 -27.81
C ARG A 494 -6.94 20.65 -26.68
N ARG A 495 -7.37 20.03 -25.57
CA ARG A 495 -8.04 20.77 -24.47
C ARG A 495 -7.05 21.08 -23.34
N ARG A 496 -7.10 22.31 -22.83
CA ARG A 496 -6.41 22.77 -21.61
C ARG A 496 -6.79 21.82 -20.48
N MET A 497 -5.85 21.03 -19.98
CA MET A 497 -5.99 20.21 -18.78
C MET A 497 -4.63 20.16 -18.07
N THR A 498 -4.66 20.20 -16.74
CA THR A 498 -3.50 20.19 -15.83
C THR A 498 -2.74 18.86 -15.83
N ASP A 499 -3.42 17.72 -16.05
CA ASP A 499 -2.81 16.37 -15.97
C ASP A 499 -2.04 15.94 -17.23
N ARG A 500 -1.81 16.90 -18.13
CA ARG A 500 -1.35 16.66 -19.50
C ARG A 500 0.15 16.46 -19.61
N ASN A 501 0.91 17.19 -18.78
CA ASN A 501 2.33 16.94 -18.62
C ASN A 501 2.54 15.54 -18.03
N THR A 502 1.67 15.11 -17.10
CA THR A 502 1.69 13.75 -16.55
C THR A 502 1.42 12.69 -17.60
N VAL A 503 0.51 12.91 -18.57
CA VAL A 503 0.29 11.97 -19.68
C VAL A 503 1.47 11.96 -20.67
N ILE A 504 2.04 13.12 -20.99
CA ILE A 504 3.23 13.24 -21.85
C ILE A 504 4.43 12.53 -21.20
N ILE A 505 4.67 12.80 -19.91
CA ILE A 505 5.72 12.18 -19.09
C ILE A 505 5.44 10.69 -18.88
N ALA A 506 4.19 10.27 -18.71
CA ALA A 506 3.85 8.84 -18.58
C ALA A 506 4.04 8.09 -19.90
N VAL A 507 3.68 8.69 -21.05
CA VAL A 507 3.92 8.08 -22.36
C VAL A 507 5.43 8.01 -22.67
N GLU A 508 6.16 9.08 -22.36
CA GLU A 508 7.62 9.10 -22.47
C GLU A 508 8.29 8.11 -21.52
N GLY A 509 7.82 8.03 -20.27
CA GLY A 509 8.30 7.10 -19.24
C GLY A 509 8.02 5.64 -19.60
N ILE A 510 6.82 5.31 -20.11
CA ILE A 510 6.50 3.96 -20.60
C ILE A 510 7.40 3.62 -21.79
N ALA A 511 7.60 4.54 -22.74
CA ALA A 511 8.51 4.32 -23.86
C ALA A 511 9.96 4.12 -23.39
N TYR A 512 10.42 4.89 -22.40
CA TYR A 512 11.75 4.78 -21.79
C TYR A 512 11.93 3.43 -21.08
N CYS A 513 10.97 3.02 -20.26
CA CYS A 513 10.99 1.73 -19.54
C CYS A 513 11.02 0.55 -20.51
N CYS A 514 10.17 0.58 -21.55
CA CYS A 514 10.17 -0.45 -22.58
C CYS A 514 11.52 -0.52 -23.32
N VAL A 515 12.07 0.62 -23.75
CA VAL A 515 13.35 0.64 -24.47
C VAL A 515 14.53 0.28 -23.58
N PHE A 516 14.52 0.66 -22.30
CA PHE A 516 15.57 0.30 -21.35
C PHE A 516 15.57 -1.20 -21.06
N GLN A 517 14.38 -1.79 -20.85
CA GLN A 517 14.22 -3.24 -20.71
C GLN A 517 14.73 -3.96 -21.97
N ALA A 518 14.28 -3.57 -23.16
CA ALA A 518 14.73 -4.19 -24.41
C ALA A 518 16.23 -3.94 -24.71
N LYS A 519 16.80 -2.82 -24.26
CA LYS A 519 18.25 -2.57 -24.38
C LYS A 519 19.05 -3.51 -23.47
N ALA A 520 18.54 -3.82 -22.28
CA ALA A 520 19.15 -4.81 -21.40
C ALA A 520 19.09 -6.21 -22.03
N ASP A 521 17.94 -6.55 -22.65
CA ASP A 521 17.72 -7.86 -23.25
C ASP A 521 18.44 -8.04 -24.61
N TYR A 522 18.76 -6.93 -25.33
CA TYR A 522 19.38 -6.95 -26.68
C TYR A 522 20.41 -5.82 -26.89
N PRO A 523 21.58 -5.91 -26.24
CA PRO A 523 22.60 -4.85 -26.31
C PRO A 523 23.14 -4.59 -27.73
N GLN A 524 23.10 -5.60 -28.61
CA GLN A 524 23.51 -5.48 -30.02
C GLN A 524 22.67 -4.50 -30.86
N LEU A 525 21.51 -4.05 -30.36
CA LEU A 525 20.64 -3.07 -31.04
C LEU A 525 20.68 -1.68 -30.38
N SER A 526 21.64 -1.43 -29.48
CA SER A 526 21.78 -0.19 -28.69
C SER A 526 21.72 1.09 -29.53
N ASP A 527 22.27 1.10 -30.74
CA ASP A 527 22.30 2.29 -31.61
C ASP A 527 20.91 2.63 -32.17
N ALA A 528 20.12 1.62 -32.54
CA ALA A 528 18.75 1.80 -33.02
C ALA A 528 17.81 2.24 -31.89
N TYR A 529 17.98 1.69 -30.68
CA TYR A 529 17.27 2.12 -29.49
C TYR A 529 17.61 3.57 -29.11
N SER A 530 18.88 3.94 -29.15
CA SER A 530 19.33 5.31 -28.86
C SER A 530 18.76 6.30 -29.88
N ALA A 531 18.76 5.96 -31.17
CA ALA A 531 18.16 6.78 -32.23
C ALA A 531 16.66 6.98 -32.03
N PHE A 532 15.91 5.93 -31.66
CA PHE A 532 14.49 6.03 -31.34
C PHE A 532 14.25 6.96 -30.13
N MET A 533 15.01 6.80 -29.06
CA MET A 533 14.87 7.60 -27.83
C MET A 533 15.16 9.08 -28.07
N ILE A 534 16.24 9.39 -28.79
CA ILE A 534 16.60 10.77 -29.15
C ILE A 534 15.46 11.39 -29.97
N THR A 535 14.92 10.66 -30.94
CA THR A 535 13.85 11.17 -31.82
C THR A 535 12.55 11.38 -31.07
N ASN A 536 12.14 10.42 -30.24
CA ASN A 536 10.94 10.53 -29.41
C ASN A 536 11.05 11.72 -28.45
N SER A 537 12.20 11.89 -27.78
CA SER A 537 12.46 13.00 -26.86
C SER A 537 12.42 14.36 -27.57
N ILE A 538 13.04 14.49 -28.74
CA ILE A 538 12.99 15.72 -29.56
C ILE A 538 11.55 16.02 -30.00
N CYS A 539 10.80 15.01 -30.46
CA CYS A 539 9.43 15.20 -30.88
C CYS A 539 8.53 15.61 -29.71
N MET A 540 8.68 14.97 -28.54
CA MET A 540 7.94 15.29 -27.32
C MET A 540 8.31 16.68 -26.78
N ALA A 541 9.58 17.09 -26.85
CA ALA A 541 10.01 18.45 -26.52
C ALA A 541 9.40 19.49 -27.47
N CYS A 542 9.37 19.23 -28.77
CA CYS A 542 8.69 20.08 -29.76
C CYS A 542 7.19 20.19 -29.49
N VAL A 543 6.52 19.08 -29.14
CA VAL A 543 5.12 19.06 -28.73
C VAL A 543 4.94 19.90 -27.46
N ALA A 544 5.78 19.72 -26.44
CA ALA A 544 5.75 20.48 -25.19
C ALA A 544 5.92 21.99 -25.43
N ILE A 545 6.85 22.41 -26.28
CA ILE A 545 7.08 23.82 -26.65
C ILE A 545 5.88 24.41 -27.40
N TRP A 546 5.36 23.70 -28.41
CA TRP A 546 4.21 24.16 -29.20
C TRP A 546 2.96 24.31 -28.32
N VAL A 547 2.82 23.40 -27.37
CA VAL A 547 1.74 23.36 -26.39
C VAL A 547 1.87 24.47 -25.35
N TRP A 548 3.06 24.66 -24.80
CA TRP A 548 3.36 25.75 -23.86
C TRP A 548 3.00 27.10 -24.47
N LYS A 549 3.30 27.30 -25.76
CA LYS A 549 2.88 28.51 -26.50
C LYS A 549 1.35 28.68 -26.60
N LEU A 550 0.60 27.59 -26.79
CA LEU A 550 -0.88 27.62 -26.87
C LEU A 550 -1.57 27.78 -25.50
N HIS A 551 -0.88 27.47 -24.40
CA HIS A 551 -1.46 27.35 -23.05
C HIS A 551 -0.96 28.41 -22.06
N GLN A 552 -0.43 29.54 -22.55
CA GLN A 552 -0.08 30.63 -21.66
C GLN A 552 -1.30 31.11 -20.85
N PRO A 553 -1.12 31.43 -19.55
CA PRO A 553 -2.22 31.84 -18.69
C PRO A 553 -2.88 33.10 -19.26
N PRO A 554 -4.23 33.17 -19.31
CA PRO A 554 -4.93 34.33 -19.83
C PRO A 554 -4.69 35.59 -19.00
N ILE A 555 -4.54 35.45 -17.68
CA ILE A 555 -4.22 36.55 -16.77
C ILE A 555 -2.74 36.49 -16.38
N LYS A 556 -2.02 37.59 -16.60
CA LYS A 556 -0.58 37.68 -16.35
C LYS A 556 -0.24 38.77 -15.34
N ALA A 557 0.86 38.63 -14.63
CA ALA A 557 1.46 39.75 -13.91
C ALA A 557 1.95 40.79 -14.92
N PHE A 558 1.71 42.07 -14.66
CA PHE A 558 2.20 43.13 -15.54
C PHE A 558 3.71 43.32 -15.45
N SER A 559 4.29 43.10 -14.27
CA SER A 559 5.72 43.15 -14.03
C SER A 559 6.14 42.24 -12.87
N GLN A 560 7.44 42.21 -12.56
CA GLN A 560 8.03 41.51 -11.41
C GLN A 560 7.50 41.98 -10.04
N PHE A 561 6.88 43.17 -9.95
CA PHE A 561 6.30 43.69 -8.71
C PHE A 561 4.98 43.01 -8.33
N THR A 562 4.49 42.08 -9.15
CA THR A 562 3.36 41.19 -8.84
C THR A 562 3.79 39.72 -8.91
N PRO A 563 4.68 39.25 -8.00
CA PRO A 563 5.21 37.89 -8.07
C PRO A 563 4.13 36.83 -7.84
N LYS A 564 3.07 37.16 -7.10
CA LYS A 564 1.89 36.33 -6.88
C LYS A 564 0.65 37.06 -7.38
N LEU A 565 -0.14 36.39 -8.23
CA LEU A 565 -1.42 36.94 -8.70
C LEU A 565 -2.43 36.99 -7.52
N PRO A 566 -3.23 38.06 -7.40
CA PRO A 566 -4.36 38.11 -6.47
C PRO A 566 -5.40 37.04 -6.83
N ALA A 567 -6.21 36.66 -5.84
CA ALA A 567 -7.26 35.64 -5.93
C ALA A 567 -8.11 35.72 -7.21
N LYS A 568 -8.68 36.90 -7.51
CA LYS A 568 -9.48 37.12 -8.72
C LYS A 568 -8.75 36.72 -10.01
N GLY A 569 -7.46 37.01 -10.12
CA GLY A 569 -6.65 36.66 -11.29
C GLY A 569 -6.25 35.19 -11.35
N SER A 570 -5.87 34.61 -10.21
CA SER A 570 -5.44 33.20 -10.14
C SER A 570 -6.61 32.23 -10.37
N LEU A 571 -7.79 32.52 -9.84
CA LEU A 571 -8.98 31.67 -10.00
C LEU A 571 -9.55 31.71 -11.44
N LEU A 572 -9.38 32.83 -12.14
CA LEU A 572 -9.67 32.91 -13.57
C LEU A 572 -8.71 32.07 -14.41
N ASN A 573 -7.42 32.04 -14.05
CA ASN A 573 -6.46 31.14 -14.69
C ASN A 573 -6.84 29.67 -14.44
N LEU A 574 -7.27 29.32 -13.22
CA LEU A 574 -7.77 27.98 -12.87
C LEU A 574 -9.00 27.59 -13.71
N ALA A 575 -9.97 28.49 -13.89
CA ALA A 575 -11.10 28.24 -14.77
C ALA A 575 -10.67 28.03 -16.23
N ALA A 576 -9.70 28.79 -16.71
CA ALA A 576 -9.15 28.63 -18.05
C ALA A 576 -8.40 27.29 -18.22
N GLU A 577 -7.68 26.83 -17.20
CA GLU A 577 -7.06 25.51 -17.14
C GLU A 577 -8.08 24.36 -17.21
N ARG A 578 -9.28 24.56 -16.65
CA ARG A 578 -10.40 23.61 -16.75
C ARG A 578 -11.09 23.61 -18.12
N GLY A 579 -10.72 24.55 -19.00
CA GLY A 579 -11.17 24.65 -20.39
C GLY A 579 -12.29 25.68 -20.64
N TYR A 580 -12.58 26.55 -19.67
CA TYR A 580 -13.58 27.61 -19.84
C TYR A 580 -12.98 28.85 -20.52
N CYS A 581 -13.83 29.62 -21.19
CA CYS A 581 -13.45 30.88 -21.82
C CYS A 581 -13.32 31.97 -20.75
N VAL A 582 -12.16 32.62 -20.71
CA VAL A 582 -11.83 33.69 -19.76
C VAL A 582 -11.22 34.87 -20.53
N PRO A 583 -11.61 36.13 -20.22
CA PRO A 583 -11.01 37.30 -20.85
C PRO A 583 -9.53 37.42 -20.52
N GLN A 584 -8.68 37.59 -21.54
CA GLN A 584 -7.25 37.82 -21.33
C GLN A 584 -7.02 39.15 -20.61
N GLY A 585 -6.07 39.20 -19.70
CA GLY A 585 -5.84 40.40 -18.91
C GLY A 585 -4.50 40.39 -18.21
N PHE A 586 -4.27 41.42 -17.39
CA PHE A 586 -3.09 41.49 -16.57
C PHE A 586 -3.34 42.22 -15.27
N VAL A 587 -2.60 41.84 -14.23
CA VAL A 587 -2.67 42.44 -12.89
C VAL A 587 -1.57 43.46 -12.75
N VAL A 588 -1.93 44.64 -12.26
CA VAL A 588 -1.07 45.80 -12.09
C VAL A 588 -0.91 46.08 -10.59
N ALA A 589 0.34 46.17 -10.14
CA ALA A 589 0.67 46.66 -8.81
C ALA A 589 0.68 48.21 -8.78
N PRO A 590 0.44 48.85 -7.62
CA PRO A 590 0.48 50.30 -7.50
C PRO A 590 1.75 50.94 -8.08
N GLN A 591 2.91 50.29 -7.90
CA GLN A 591 4.21 50.76 -8.37
C GLN A 591 4.35 50.77 -9.90
N ASP A 592 3.49 50.04 -10.62
CA ASP A 592 3.50 49.96 -12.08
C ASP A 592 2.46 50.85 -12.76
N ALA A 593 1.60 51.55 -11.99
CA ALA A 593 0.58 52.43 -12.55
C ALA A 593 1.14 53.44 -13.58
N PRO A 594 2.31 54.11 -13.36
CA PRO A 594 2.87 55.02 -14.35
C PRO A 594 3.28 54.35 -15.67
N LYS A 595 3.58 53.05 -15.65
CA LYS A 595 4.00 52.30 -16.85
C LYS A 595 2.81 51.94 -17.74
N LEU A 596 1.57 51.99 -17.23
CA LEU A 596 0.37 51.72 -18.02
C LEU A 596 0.21 52.70 -19.19
N ALA A 597 0.56 53.98 -18.99
CA ALA A 597 0.48 55.00 -20.04
C ALA A 597 1.36 54.69 -21.27
N ARG A 598 2.39 53.85 -21.11
CA ARG A 598 3.31 53.46 -22.18
C ARG A 598 2.95 52.11 -22.83
N LYS A 599 1.96 51.40 -22.30
CA LYS A 599 1.55 50.09 -22.82
C LYS A 599 0.64 50.26 -24.04
N LYS A 600 0.90 49.51 -25.10
CA LYS A 600 0.00 49.45 -26.26
C LYS A 600 -1.18 48.53 -25.95
N PHE A 601 -2.37 49.10 -25.87
CA PHE A 601 -3.63 48.39 -25.76
C PHE A 601 -4.28 48.20 -27.13
N LYS A 602 -5.09 47.16 -27.30
CA LYS A 602 -5.95 47.03 -28.48
C LYS A 602 -7.11 48.04 -28.38
N ALA A 603 -7.63 48.50 -29.52
CA ALA A 603 -8.83 49.32 -29.56
C ALA A 603 -10.03 48.56 -28.98
N GLY A 604 -10.84 49.25 -28.16
CA GLY A 604 -12.00 48.69 -27.46
C GLY A 604 -12.11 49.17 -26.02
N GLN A 605 -13.20 48.78 -25.36
CA GLN A 605 -13.47 49.07 -23.95
C GLN A 605 -12.73 48.08 -23.04
N TYR A 606 -12.38 48.54 -21.84
CA TYR A 606 -11.71 47.73 -20.81
C TYR A 606 -12.42 47.89 -19.47
N ILE A 607 -12.30 46.90 -18.61
CA ILE A 607 -12.70 46.98 -17.21
C ILE A 607 -11.45 46.90 -16.33
N VAL A 608 -11.36 47.82 -15.37
CA VAL A 608 -10.33 47.88 -14.34
C VAL A 608 -10.99 47.48 -13.03
N ARG A 609 -10.76 46.24 -12.61
CA ARG A 609 -11.35 45.65 -11.40
C ARG A 609 -10.41 45.79 -10.21
N SER A 610 -10.97 46.12 -9.06
CA SER A 610 -10.29 45.96 -7.77
C SER A 610 -9.99 44.49 -7.49
N ALA A 611 -8.79 44.17 -7.02
CA ALA A 611 -8.38 42.80 -6.69
C ALA A 611 -7.54 42.77 -5.41
N ALA A 612 -8.16 42.39 -4.28
CA ALA A 612 -7.49 42.28 -3.00
C ALA A 612 -6.82 40.90 -2.83
N MET A 613 -5.75 40.82 -2.04
CA MET A 613 -5.06 39.55 -1.76
C MET A 613 -5.89 38.60 -0.88
N GLY A 614 -6.67 39.13 0.06
CA GLY A 614 -7.50 38.38 1.01
C GLY A 614 -8.91 38.01 0.52
N GLU A 615 -9.28 38.38 -0.71
CA GLU A 615 -10.65 38.22 -1.22
C GLU A 615 -11.07 36.73 -1.41
N ALA A 616 -10.12 35.80 -1.49
CA ALA A 616 -10.43 34.36 -1.60
C ALA A 616 -10.69 33.66 -0.26
N SER A 617 -10.13 34.14 0.85
CA SER A 617 -10.31 33.47 2.15
C SER A 617 -11.73 33.65 2.68
N ASP A 618 -12.34 34.80 2.37
CA ASP A 618 -13.72 35.08 2.71
C ASP A 618 -14.30 36.12 1.74
N HIS A 619 -14.81 35.66 0.59
CA HIS A 619 -15.40 36.55 -0.40
C HIS A 619 -16.60 37.31 0.16
N ALA A 620 -17.34 36.69 1.08
CA ALA A 620 -18.58 37.25 1.60
C ALA A 620 -18.34 38.51 2.45
N SER A 621 -17.14 38.67 3.05
CA SER A 621 -16.74 39.87 3.78
C SER A 621 -16.07 40.95 2.93
N THR A 622 -15.69 40.65 1.68
CA THR A 622 -14.95 41.58 0.80
C THR A 622 -15.68 41.94 -0.50
N ALA A 623 -16.79 41.26 -0.81
CA ALA A 623 -17.62 41.47 -1.98
C ALA A 623 -18.14 42.92 -2.09
N GLY A 624 -17.93 43.56 -3.24
CA GLY A 624 -18.49 44.89 -3.53
C GLY A 624 -17.98 46.05 -2.67
N LEU A 625 -16.94 45.85 -1.83
CA LEU A 625 -16.38 46.92 -0.99
C LEU A 625 -15.53 47.94 -1.77
N TYR A 626 -14.92 47.51 -2.88
CA TYR A 626 -14.00 48.32 -3.67
C TYR A 626 -14.48 48.44 -5.11
N ASP A 627 -14.48 49.67 -5.63
CA ASP A 627 -15.03 49.97 -6.95
C ASP A 627 -14.30 49.29 -8.10
N SER A 628 -15.05 49.05 -9.18
CA SER A 628 -14.52 48.63 -10.48
C SER A 628 -15.00 49.60 -11.55
N PHE A 629 -14.10 50.02 -12.43
CA PHE A 629 -14.38 51.07 -13.42
C PHE A 629 -14.34 50.50 -14.84
N VAL A 630 -15.25 50.96 -15.70
CA VAL A 630 -15.24 50.63 -17.13
C VAL A 630 -14.60 51.78 -17.90
N ALA A 631 -13.45 51.53 -18.51
CA ALA A 631 -12.73 52.44 -19.40
C ALA A 631 -13.32 52.37 -20.81
N THR A 632 -13.78 53.51 -21.34
CA THR A 632 -14.36 53.57 -22.69
C THR A 632 -13.30 53.43 -23.78
N ASN A 633 -12.06 53.80 -23.46
CA ASN A 633 -10.90 53.68 -24.33
C ASN A 633 -9.63 53.39 -23.51
N ALA A 634 -8.56 52.99 -24.21
CA ALA A 634 -7.30 52.61 -23.56
C ALA A 634 -6.59 53.74 -22.78
N GLY A 635 -6.88 55.02 -23.10
CA GLY A 635 -6.25 56.17 -22.45
C GLY A 635 -6.72 56.40 -21.02
N GLU A 636 -7.91 55.90 -20.66
CA GLU A 636 -8.51 56.07 -19.33
C GLU A 636 -8.01 55.05 -18.30
N ILE A 637 -7.43 53.93 -18.75
CA ILE A 637 -6.98 52.81 -17.91
C ILE A 637 -6.02 53.26 -16.79
N PRO A 638 -5.00 54.11 -17.03
CA PRO A 638 -4.09 54.54 -15.97
C PRO A 638 -4.81 55.32 -14.86
N ALA A 639 -5.73 56.22 -15.20
CA ALA A 639 -6.47 57.02 -14.23
C ALA A 639 -7.41 56.14 -13.38
N MET A 640 -8.09 55.20 -14.02
CA MET A 640 -8.98 54.26 -13.34
C MET A 640 -8.22 53.28 -12.43
N ALA A 641 -7.02 52.84 -12.84
CA ALA A 641 -6.17 52.02 -11.98
C ALA A 641 -5.73 52.82 -10.73
N SER A 642 -5.36 54.10 -10.87
CA SER A 642 -5.05 54.97 -9.73
C SER A 642 -6.21 55.10 -8.76
N ALA A 643 -7.44 55.30 -9.26
CA ALA A 643 -8.64 55.37 -8.42
C ALA A 643 -8.88 54.08 -7.62
N VAL A 644 -8.66 52.91 -8.22
CA VAL A 644 -8.71 51.62 -7.50
C VAL A 644 -7.68 51.57 -6.38
N PHE A 645 -6.44 52.01 -6.64
CA PHE A 645 -5.38 51.99 -5.63
C PHE A 645 -5.66 52.97 -4.48
N GLU A 646 -6.22 54.15 -4.76
CA GLU A 646 -6.62 55.13 -3.74
C GLU A 646 -7.67 54.53 -2.78
N GLY A 647 -8.64 53.78 -3.29
CA GLY A 647 -9.64 53.09 -2.47
C GLY A 647 -9.03 52.07 -1.50
N PHE A 648 -8.02 51.32 -1.93
CA PHE A 648 -7.30 50.38 -1.07
C PHE A 648 -6.42 51.08 -0.02
N MET A 649 -5.72 52.15 -0.43
CA MET A 649 -4.87 52.94 0.45
C MET A 649 -5.67 53.62 1.58
N ALA A 650 -6.89 54.07 1.30
CA ALA A 650 -7.76 54.71 2.30
C ALA A 650 -8.14 53.77 3.47
N VAL A 651 -8.15 52.45 3.23
CA VAL A 651 -8.53 51.42 4.21
C VAL A 651 -7.31 50.63 4.74
N GLY A 652 -6.11 50.93 4.23
CA GLY A 652 -4.87 50.27 4.65
C GLY A 652 -4.74 48.81 4.20
N VAL A 653 -5.33 48.45 3.05
CA VAL A 653 -5.33 47.07 2.52
C VAL A 653 -4.47 46.98 1.26
N ASP A 654 -3.66 45.93 1.14
CA ASP A 654 -2.89 45.68 -0.08
C ASP A 654 -3.79 45.25 -1.25
N GLY A 655 -3.83 46.08 -2.30
CA GLY A 655 -4.71 45.89 -3.44
C GLY A 655 -4.02 46.03 -4.80
N PHE A 656 -4.55 45.31 -5.76
CA PHE A 656 -4.10 45.29 -7.16
C PHE A 656 -5.23 45.71 -8.09
N ALA A 657 -4.88 46.15 -9.31
CA ALA A 657 -5.84 46.41 -10.37
C ALA A 657 -5.76 45.31 -11.45
N LEU A 658 -6.87 44.62 -11.69
CA LEU A 658 -6.99 43.65 -12.79
C LEU A 658 -7.60 44.33 -14.02
N VAL A 659 -6.82 44.44 -15.08
CA VAL A 659 -7.24 45.07 -16.35
C VAL A 659 -7.59 43.99 -17.37
N GLN A 660 -8.83 44.00 -17.87
CA GLN A 660 -9.35 43.07 -18.87
C GLN A 660 -10.16 43.80 -19.94
N PRO A 661 -10.25 43.29 -21.18
CA PRO A 661 -11.22 43.76 -22.16
C PRO A 661 -12.64 43.64 -21.60
N TYR A 662 -13.45 44.66 -21.83
CA TYR A 662 -14.88 44.59 -21.49
C TYR A 662 -15.57 43.59 -22.43
N VAL A 663 -16.43 42.74 -21.86
CA VAL A 663 -17.11 41.68 -22.61
C VAL A 663 -18.55 42.10 -22.84
N GLU A 664 -18.87 42.52 -24.05
CA GLU A 664 -20.27 42.74 -24.45
C GLU A 664 -20.99 41.39 -24.62
N ALA A 665 -22.11 41.24 -23.91
CA ALA A 665 -22.91 40.03 -23.86
C ALA A 665 -24.40 40.37 -23.74
N GLU A 666 -25.27 39.42 -24.13
CA GLU A 666 -26.73 39.59 -24.10
C GLU A 666 -27.25 39.48 -22.67
N TRP A 667 -26.69 38.54 -21.90
CA TRP A 667 -27.02 38.31 -20.50
C TRP A 667 -25.76 38.25 -19.67
N TYR A 668 -25.79 38.93 -18.54
CA TYR A 668 -24.85 38.71 -17.45
C TYR A 668 -25.51 37.80 -16.42
N GLY A 669 -24.73 37.18 -15.56
CA GLY A 669 -25.28 36.34 -14.52
C GLY A 669 -24.32 36.09 -13.37
N VAL A 670 -24.91 35.78 -12.22
CA VAL A 670 -24.21 35.23 -11.07
C VAL A 670 -24.89 33.93 -10.70
N ILE A 671 -24.10 32.87 -10.58
CA ILE A 671 -24.56 31.59 -10.07
C ILE A 671 -23.79 31.26 -8.81
N GLN A 672 -24.50 30.92 -7.74
CA GLN A 672 -23.90 30.59 -6.46
C GLN A 672 -24.56 29.36 -5.84
N LEU A 673 -23.79 28.64 -5.03
CA LEU A 673 -24.31 27.62 -4.14
C LEU A 673 -24.94 28.27 -2.91
N GLN A 674 -26.17 27.85 -2.63
CA GLN A 674 -26.89 28.17 -1.42
C GLN A 674 -27.39 26.90 -0.76
N ASP A 675 -27.22 26.82 0.55
CA ASP A 675 -27.68 25.68 1.33
C ASP A 675 -28.74 26.16 2.32
N ASN A 676 -29.81 25.38 2.47
CA ASN A 676 -30.78 25.52 3.56
C ASN A 676 -30.81 24.23 4.39
N GLU A 677 -31.55 24.22 5.50
CA GLU A 677 -31.68 23.07 6.42
C GLU A 677 -32.16 21.77 5.75
N GLN A 678 -32.70 21.83 4.52
CA GLN A 678 -33.33 20.70 3.83
C GLN A 678 -32.64 20.30 2.51
N CYS A 679 -31.89 21.19 1.86
CA CYS A 679 -31.39 21.00 0.50
C CYS A 679 -30.28 22.01 0.11
N SER A 680 -29.23 21.50 -0.55
CA SER A 680 -28.23 22.30 -1.26
C SER A 680 -28.70 22.66 -2.67
N GLN A 681 -28.90 23.95 -2.95
CA GLN A 681 -29.37 24.46 -4.24
C GLN A 681 -28.31 25.34 -4.92
N MET A 682 -28.35 25.36 -6.26
CA MET A 682 -27.71 26.40 -7.04
C MET A 682 -28.76 27.46 -7.37
N ILE A 683 -28.47 28.70 -7.01
CA ILE A 683 -29.26 29.86 -7.41
C ILE A 683 -28.48 30.60 -8.49
N CYS A 684 -29.15 30.85 -9.60
CA CYS A 684 -28.61 31.58 -10.73
C CYS A 684 -29.52 32.75 -11.09
N ASP A 685 -28.99 33.95 -10.99
CA ASP A 685 -29.66 35.17 -11.42
C ASP A 685 -29.04 35.66 -12.74
N ILE A 686 -29.88 35.99 -13.72
CA ILE A 686 -29.47 36.59 -14.99
C ILE A 686 -30.23 37.89 -15.31
N GLY A 687 -29.57 38.81 -16.01
CA GLY A 687 -30.07 40.16 -16.25
C GLY A 687 -29.09 41.03 -17.04
N GLN A 688 -29.35 42.34 -17.04
CA GLN A 688 -28.40 43.36 -17.51
C GLN A 688 -27.25 43.51 -16.49
N ALA A 689 -26.08 43.96 -16.93
CA ALA A 689 -24.86 44.00 -16.10
C ALA A 689 -25.07 44.73 -14.76
N GLU A 690 -25.71 45.89 -14.78
CA GLU A 690 -25.96 46.70 -13.57
C GLU A 690 -26.97 46.03 -12.62
N ALA A 691 -27.95 45.28 -13.12
CA ALA A 691 -29.02 44.70 -12.31
C ALA A 691 -28.54 43.61 -11.35
N ILE A 692 -27.52 42.83 -11.73
CA ILE A 692 -27.18 41.58 -11.03
C ILE A 692 -26.19 41.79 -9.89
N THR A 693 -25.08 42.48 -10.16
CA THR A 693 -24.02 42.67 -9.15
C THR A 693 -24.36 43.78 -8.17
N SER A 694 -25.00 44.86 -8.65
CA SER A 694 -25.39 46.01 -7.80
C SER A 694 -26.77 45.87 -7.15
N GLY A 695 -27.60 44.91 -7.60
CA GLY A 695 -28.94 44.66 -7.06
C GLY A 695 -29.93 45.82 -7.27
N SER A 696 -29.68 46.68 -8.27
CA SER A 696 -30.40 47.94 -8.50
C SER A 696 -31.68 47.82 -9.36
N ALA A 697 -31.93 46.65 -9.95
CA ALA A 697 -33.12 46.37 -10.75
C ALA A 697 -33.50 44.87 -10.63
N GLY A 698 -34.68 44.51 -11.16
CA GLY A 698 -35.16 43.12 -11.18
C GLY A 698 -34.31 42.19 -12.06
N VAL A 699 -34.18 40.93 -11.62
CA VAL A 699 -33.43 39.86 -12.32
C VAL A 699 -34.32 38.65 -12.58
N LYS A 700 -33.89 37.77 -13.49
CA LYS A 700 -34.50 36.44 -13.66
C LYS A 700 -33.76 35.43 -12.79
N SER A 701 -34.44 34.90 -11.79
CA SER A 701 -33.87 33.95 -10.83
C SER A 701 -34.25 32.51 -11.14
N PHE A 702 -33.28 31.61 -11.05
CA PHE A 702 -33.46 30.17 -11.22
C PHE A 702 -32.88 29.44 -10.02
N ALA A 703 -33.63 28.48 -9.47
CA ALA A 703 -33.14 27.57 -8.43
C ALA A 703 -33.24 26.13 -8.92
N PHE A 704 -32.19 25.35 -8.70
CA PHE A 704 -32.16 23.92 -9.03
C PHE A 704 -31.18 23.18 -8.10
N PRO A 705 -31.27 21.85 -7.99
CA PRO A 705 -30.41 21.08 -7.08
C PRO A 705 -28.92 21.23 -7.42
N ALA A 706 -28.07 21.44 -6.42
CA ALA A 706 -26.65 21.72 -6.62
C ALA A 706 -25.86 20.59 -7.29
N TRP A 707 -26.34 19.35 -7.19
CA TRP A 707 -25.70 18.18 -7.78
C TRP A 707 -26.14 17.88 -9.22
N ASP A 708 -27.23 18.49 -9.72
CA ASP A 708 -27.80 18.16 -11.02
C ASP A 708 -27.92 19.39 -11.95
N ALA A 709 -26.78 19.76 -12.54
CA ALA A 709 -26.72 20.80 -13.56
C ALA A 709 -27.53 20.46 -14.82
N LYS A 710 -27.93 19.19 -15.07
CA LYS A 710 -28.75 18.85 -16.23
C LYS A 710 -30.21 19.26 -16.05
N ARG A 711 -30.70 19.28 -14.80
CA ARG A 711 -32.03 19.82 -14.45
C ARG A 711 -32.08 21.35 -14.53
N ALA A 712 -30.93 22.02 -14.66
CA ALA A 712 -30.88 23.46 -14.85
C ALA A 712 -31.61 23.89 -16.15
N PRO A 713 -32.36 25.01 -16.11
CA PRO A 713 -32.97 25.60 -17.30
C PRO A 713 -31.96 25.83 -18.42
N ALA A 714 -32.40 25.69 -19.67
CA ALA A 714 -31.51 25.75 -20.84
C ALA A 714 -30.68 27.05 -20.90
N GLN A 715 -31.25 28.17 -20.41
CA GLN A 715 -30.61 29.49 -20.39
C GLN A 715 -29.39 29.56 -19.46
N VAL A 716 -29.40 28.82 -18.35
CA VAL A 716 -28.34 28.87 -17.31
C VAL A 716 -27.55 27.57 -17.16
N ARG A 717 -27.89 26.56 -17.97
CA ARG A 717 -27.26 25.23 -17.91
C ARG A 717 -25.75 25.25 -18.12
N SER A 718 -25.25 26.10 -19.01
CA SER A 718 -23.81 26.24 -19.25
C SER A 718 -23.09 26.75 -18.00
N ALA A 719 -23.64 27.75 -17.33
CA ALA A 719 -23.13 28.30 -16.08
C ALA A 719 -23.23 27.29 -14.92
N ALA A 720 -24.36 26.59 -14.79
CA ALA A 720 -24.56 25.50 -13.82
C ALA A 720 -23.51 24.39 -13.97
N THR A 721 -23.26 23.97 -15.22
CA THR A 721 -22.25 22.96 -15.53
C THR A 721 -20.84 23.47 -15.21
N ALA A 722 -20.58 24.75 -15.45
CA ALA A 722 -19.30 25.38 -15.14
C ALA A 722 -19.04 25.41 -13.63
N LEU A 723 -20.00 25.88 -12.84
CA LEU A 723 -19.90 25.91 -11.37
C LEU A 723 -19.72 24.49 -10.82
N LEU A 724 -20.57 23.54 -11.23
CA LEU A 724 -20.43 22.13 -10.83
C LEU A 724 -19.08 21.50 -11.21
N GLY A 725 -18.47 21.97 -12.30
CA GLY A 725 -17.13 21.57 -12.73
C GLY A 725 -16.02 22.17 -11.87
N LEU A 726 -16.18 23.41 -11.42
CA LEU A 726 -15.20 24.17 -10.64
C LEU A 726 -15.35 24.01 -9.12
N MET A 727 -16.44 23.42 -8.64
CA MET A 727 -16.63 23.08 -7.21
C MET A 727 -15.52 22.18 -6.65
N ALA A 728 -14.94 21.32 -7.51
CA ALA A 728 -13.76 20.52 -7.15
C ALA A 728 -12.54 21.34 -6.75
N ASP A 729 -12.46 22.56 -7.29
CA ASP A 729 -11.43 23.54 -6.98
C ASP A 729 -11.93 24.57 -5.96
N GLY A 730 -13.02 24.28 -5.24
CA GLY A 730 -13.58 25.12 -4.21
C GLY A 730 -14.37 26.35 -4.65
N ALA A 731 -14.72 26.44 -5.94
CA ALA A 731 -15.60 27.49 -6.42
C ALA A 731 -16.99 27.35 -5.78
N TYR A 732 -17.49 28.44 -5.18
CA TYR A 732 -18.84 28.51 -4.63
C TYR A 732 -19.76 29.43 -5.44
N SER A 733 -19.19 30.39 -6.17
CA SER A 733 -19.93 31.34 -7.01
C SER A 733 -19.14 31.68 -8.28
N LEU A 734 -19.86 31.94 -9.37
CA LEU A 734 -19.31 32.42 -10.63
C LEU A 734 -20.08 33.66 -11.09
N GLU A 735 -19.35 34.70 -11.47
CA GLU A 735 -19.87 35.74 -12.35
C GLU A 735 -19.57 35.36 -13.79
N PHE A 736 -20.57 35.48 -14.66
CA PHE A 736 -20.44 35.07 -16.06
C PHE A 736 -21.19 35.99 -17.02
N ALA A 737 -20.82 35.87 -18.29
CA ALA A 737 -21.50 36.48 -19.41
C ALA A 737 -21.90 35.40 -20.44
N LEU A 738 -23.10 35.56 -21.02
CA LEU A 738 -23.62 34.74 -22.11
C LEU A 738 -23.76 35.59 -23.36
N LYS A 739 -22.97 35.24 -24.38
CA LYS A 739 -23.09 35.86 -25.72
C LYS A 739 -24.34 35.34 -26.43
N ALA A 740 -24.82 36.10 -27.41
CA ALA A 740 -25.99 35.73 -28.24
C ALA A 740 -25.86 34.36 -28.93
N ASN A 741 -24.64 33.88 -29.18
CA ASN A 741 -24.38 32.55 -29.72
C ASN A 741 -24.37 31.42 -28.66
N GLY A 742 -24.75 31.71 -27.41
CA GLY A 742 -24.75 30.78 -26.28
C GLY A 742 -23.38 30.53 -25.64
N SER A 743 -22.33 31.24 -26.05
CA SER A 743 -20.98 31.06 -25.47
C SER A 743 -20.90 31.63 -24.06
N LEU A 744 -20.56 30.77 -23.09
CA LEU A 744 -20.28 31.17 -21.71
C LEU A 744 -18.86 31.73 -21.59
N ILE A 745 -18.75 32.90 -20.96
CA ILE A 745 -17.48 33.52 -20.57
C ILE A 745 -17.49 33.71 -19.06
N ILE A 746 -16.51 33.13 -18.37
CA ILE A 746 -16.36 33.30 -16.92
C ILE A 746 -15.65 34.62 -16.67
N LEU A 747 -16.31 35.50 -15.93
CA LEU A 747 -15.83 36.85 -15.60
C LEU A 747 -15.15 36.89 -14.25
N GLN A 748 -15.64 36.10 -13.28
CA GLN A 748 -15.05 35.95 -11.95
C GLN A 748 -15.40 34.59 -11.35
N VAL A 749 -14.49 34.06 -10.53
CA VAL A 749 -14.69 32.83 -9.76
C VAL A 749 -14.41 33.17 -8.31
N ASN A 750 -15.33 32.82 -7.42
CA ASN A 750 -15.18 33.06 -5.99
C ASN A 750 -15.11 31.72 -5.24
N GLN A 751 -14.26 31.65 -4.20
CA GLN A 751 -14.05 30.47 -3.37
C GLN A 751 -14.48 30.70 -1.92
N SER A 752 -14.83 29.60 -1.24
CA SER A 752 -15.05 29.57 0.20
C SER A 752 -14.55 28.22 0.71
N PHE A 753 -13.58 28.24 1.64
CA PHE A 753 -12.91 27.03 2.13
C PHE A 753 -13.90 26.01 2.70
N PHE A 754 -14.85 26.49 3.50
CA PHE A 754 -15.92 25.68 4.10
C PHE A 754 -16.83 25.02 3.05
N ARG A 755 -17.16 25.72 1.95
CA ARG A 755 -18.14 25.23 0.95
C ARG A 755 -17.53 24.28 -0.09
N ALA A 756 -16.23 24.42 -0.36
CA ALA A 756 -15.50 23.60 -1.33
C ALA A 756 -15.64 22.09 -1.07
N CYS A 757 -15.48 21.69 0.20
CA CYS A 757 -15.44 20.27 0.56
C CYS A 757 -16.84 19.62 0.51
N ALA A 758 -17.86 20.31 1.03
CA ALA A 758 -19.25 19.85 1.00
C ALA A 758 -19.76 19.67 -0.43
N GLY A 759 -19.45 20.62 -1.33
CA GLY A 759 -19.87 20.57 -2.72
C GLY A 759 -19.34 19.36 -3.50
N ILE A 760 -18.07 18.99 -3.29
CA ILE A 760 -17.45 17.81 -3.92
C ILE A 760 -18.13 16.53 -3.46
N ARG A 761 -18.33 16.39 -2.15
CA ARG A 761 -18.94 15.20 -1.55
C ARG A 761 -20.39 15.04 -2.00
N LEU A 762 -21.15 16.14 -2.04
CA LEU A 762 -22.52 16.16 -2.54
C LEU A 762 -22.60 15.68 -3.99
N LYS A 763 -21.71 16.16 -4.86
CA LYS A 763 -21.62 15.71 -6.26
C LYS A 763 -21.35 14.20 -6.34
N GLN A 764 -20.42 13.67 -5.53
CA GLN A 764 -20.11 12.24 -5.50
C GLN A 764 -21.31 11.41 -5.00
N ALA A 765 -21.89 11.79 -3.86
CA ALA A 765 -22.98 11.09 -3.20
C ALA A 765 -24.28 11.08 -4.01
N SER A 766 -24.62 12.19 -4.70
CA SER A 766 -25.85 12.32 -5.50
C SER A 766 -26.12 11.19 -6.50
N SER A 767 -25.07 10.59 -7.03
CA SER A 767 -25.15 9.52 -8.04
C SER A 767 -25.32 8.13 -7.44
N GLN A 768 -25.17 8.00 -6.12
CA GLN A 768 -25.17 6.73 -5.42
C GLN A 768 -26.57 6.39 -4.92
N GLN A 769 -26.87 5.10 -4.88
CA GLN A 769 -28.04 4.60 -4.19
C GLN A 769 -27.73 4.50 -2.70
N VAL A 770 -28.69 4.92 -1.89
CA VAL A 770 -28.56 4.98 -0.44
C VAL A 770 -29.77 4.37 0.23
N ILE A 771 -29.52 3.89 1.44
CA ILE A 771 -30.52 3.63 2.47
C ILE A 771 -30.13 4.45 3.69
N GLU A 772 -31.10 4.82 4.51
CA GLU A 772 -30.83 5.50 5.76
C GLU A 772 -30.50 4.51 6.88
N VAL A 773 -29.54 4.86 7.74
CA VAL A 773 -29.07 4.00 8.84
C VAL A 773 -29.39 4.62 10.20
N GLY A 774 -30.28 3.93 10.94
CA GLY A 774 -30.62 4.25 12.32
C GLY A 774 -31.50 5.49 12.51
N ALA A 775 -31.70 5.88 13.77
CA ALA A 775 -32.39 7.12 14.15
C ALA A 775 -31.54 8.37 13.85
N ALA A 776 -32.21 9.52 13.71
CA ALA A 776 -31.55 10.81 13.53
C ALA A 776 -30.73 11.19 14.77
N HIS A 777 -29.54 11.77 14.56
CA HIS A 777 -28.67 12.26 15.63
C HIS A 777 -29.19 13.56 16.22
N PRO A 778 -28.90 13.84 17.51
CA PRO A 778 -29.27 15.10 18.14
C PRO A 778 -28.65 16.29 17.41
N ASP A 779 -27.42 16.10 16.92
CA ASP A 779 -26.69 17.10 16.15
C ASP A 779 -25.89 16.46 14.99
N PRO A 780 -25.63 17.21 13.92
CA PRO A 780 -24.86 16.76 12.75
C PRO A 780 -23.37 16.51 12.99
N LEU A 781 -22.75 17.12 14.02
CA LEU A 781 -21.39 16.77 14.40
C LEU A 781 -21.34 15.30 14.88
N SER A 782 -22.30 14.89 15.71
CA SER A 782 -22.47 13.50 16.15
C SER A 782 -22.70 12.56 14.96
N ALA A 783 -23.57 12.93 14.00
CA ALA A 783 -23.78 12.15 12.79
C ALA A 783 -22.49 11.97 11.97
N GLY A 784 -21.72 13.05 11.79
CA GLY A 784 -20.44 13.06 11.07
C GLY A 784 -19.37 12.21 11.75
N ILE A 785 -19.24 12.29 13.09
CA ILE A 785 -18.30 11.47 13.86
C ILE A 785 -18.58 9.99 13.65
N VAL A 786 -19.84 9.56 13.79
CA VAL A 786 -20.19 8.14 13.64
C VAL A 786 -20.02 7.66 12.19
N ALA A 787 -20.29 8.51 11.20
CA ALA A 787 -19.97 8.21 9.81
C ALA A 787 -18.45 8.04 9.59
N GLY A 788 -17.61 8.82 10.30
CA GLY A 788 -16.14 8.71 10.28
C GLY A 788 -15.60 7.38 10.76
N LEU A 789 -16.31 6.71 11.67
CA LEU A 789 -15.96 5.37 12.16
C LEU A 789 -16.26 4.26 11.13
N SER A 790 -16.83 4.59 9.97
CA SER A 790 -17.27 3.63 8.93
C SER A 790 -16.77 4.00 7.54
N PRO A 791 -15.45 3.83 7.30
CA PRO A 791 -14.77 4.51 6.21
C PRO A 791 -15.28 4.07 4.83
N GLY A 792 -16.08 4.92 4.19
CA GLY A 792 -16.49 4.77 2.78
C GLY A 792 -17.78 3.98 2.56
N GLN A 793 -18.47 3.55 3.62
CA GLN A 793 -19.79 2.91 3.51
C GLN A 793 -20.91 3.82 3.98
N ILE A 794 -20.66 4.62 5.03
CA ILE A 794 -21.66 5.51 5.62
C ILE A 794 -21.17 6.95 5.48
N PHE A 795 -22.08 7.83 5.12
CA PHE A 795 -21.89 9.28 5.19
C PHE A 795 -23.08 9.92 5.89
N ALA A 796 -22.90 11.12 6.40
CA ALA A 796 -23.94 11.85 7.10
C ALA A 796 -24.42 13.05 6.26
N PHE A 797 -25.69 13.40 6.37
CA PHE A 797 -26.29 14.60 5.79
C PHE A 797 -27.30 15.18 6.78
N GLY A 798 -27.07 16.42 7.21
CA GLY A 798 -27.76 16.99 8.38
C GLY A 798 -27.61 16.06 9.59
N HIS A 799 -28.73 15.76 10.25
CA HIS A 799 -28.80 14.87 11.42
C HIS A 799 -28.87 13.38 11.04
N ARG A 800 -28.91 13.05 9.75
CA ARG A 800 -29.22 11.70 9.26
C ARG A 800 -27.97 11.04 8.69
N ARG A 801 -27.93 9.71 8.70
CA ARG A 801 -26.86 8.93 8.10
C ARG A 801 -27.38 8.07 6.98
N PHE A 802 -26.59 7.95 5.94
CA PHE A 802 -26.91 7.20 4.74
C PHE A 802 -25.81 6.17 4.50
N CYS A 803 -26.21 4.91 4.35
CA CYS A 803 -25.34 3.84 3.87
C CYS A 803 -25.45 3.77 2.35
N LEU A 804 -24.30 3.67 1.71
CA LEU A 804 -24.20 3.38 0.29
C LEU A 804 -24.66 1.95 0.02
N VAL A 805 -25.55 1.80 -0.95
CA VAL A 805 -26.02 0.50 -1.41
C VAL A 805 -25.00 -0.04 -2.41
N GLU A 806 -24.21 -1.01 -1.96
CA GLU A 806 -23.24 -1.69 -2.81
C GLU A 806 -23.89 -2.84 -3.59
N SER A 807 -23.52 -2.99 -4.87
CA SER A 807 -23.85 -4.21 -5.61
C SER A 807 -23.09 -5.40 -5.03
N ALA A 808 -23.59 -6.63 -5.21
CA ALA A 808 -22.89 -7.84 -4.74
C ALA A 808 -21.44 -7.96 -5.27
N LEU A 809 -21.19 -7.48 -6.49
CA LEU A 809 -19.83 -7.42 -7.04
C LEU A 809 -18.97 -6.42 -6.25
N SER A 810 -19.49 -5.21 -6.02
CA SER A 810 -18.81 -4.18 -5.23
C SER A 810 -18.53 -4.67 -3.81
N ALA A 811 -19.52 -5.27 -3.14
CA ALA A 811 -19.36 -5.82 -1.80
C ALA A 811 -18.25 -6.88 -1.71
N ARG A 812 -18.10 -7.75 -2.73
CA ARG A 812 -16.98 -8.70 -2.82
C ARG A 812 -15.63 -8.01 -2.99
N TRP A 813 -15.57 -6.94 -3.79
CA TRP A 813 -14.35 -6.15 -3.95
C TRP A 813 -13.99 -5.41 -2.65
N THR A 814 -14.97 -4.79 -1.99
CA THR A 814 -14.83 -4.12 -0.70
C THR A 814 -14.33 -5.10 0.35
N LEU A 815 -14.98 -6.26 0.48
CA LEU A 815 -14.56 -7.35 1.38
C LEU A 815 -13.10 -7.78 1.14
N ARG A 816 -12.72 -8.03 -0.12
CA ARG A 816 -11.34 -8.38 -0.47
C ARG A 816 -10.37 -7.27 -0.10
N THR A 817 -10.72 -6.02 -0.36
CA THR A 817 -9.85 -4.87 -0.12
C THR A 817 -9.64 -4.65 1.37
N ASP A 818 -10.70 -4.74 2.17
CA ASP A 818 -10.63 -4.57 3.62
C ASP A 818 -9.89 -5.73 4.30
N LEU A 819 -10.13 -6.98 3.88
CA LEU A 819 -9.35 -8.12 4.36
C LEU A 819 -7.87 -7.90 4.09
N THR A 820 -7.48 -7.51 2.88
CA THR A 820 -6.07 -7.21 2.54
C THR A 820 -5.51 -6.06 3.40
N LYS A 821 -6.27 -4.98 3.58
CA LYS A 821 -5.82 -3.83 4.41
C LYS A 821 -5.65 -4.17 5.88
N LEU A 822 -6.44 -5.11 6.38
CA LEU A 822 -6.33 -5.66 7.73
C LEU A 822 -5.27 -6.76 7.84
N GLY A 823 -4.52 -7.05 6.76
CA GLY A 823 -3.45 -8.05 6.73
C GLY A 823 -3.89 -9.48 6.44
N PHE A 824 -5.17 -9.73 6.11
CA PHE A 824 -5.66 -11.07 5.76
C PHE A 824 -5.48 -11.38 4.28
N SER A 825 -5.29 -12.66 3.94
CA SER A 825 -5.53 -13.13 2.56
C SER A 825 -7.02 -13.27 2.31
N PRO A 826 -7.60 -12.57 1.32
CA PRO A 826 -9.04 -12.63 1.12
C PRO A 826 -9.58 -14.02 0.77
N ASN A 827 -8.76 -14.89 0.17
CA ASN A 827 -9.17 -16.24 -0.21
C ASN A 827 -8.93 -17.29 0.90
N LYS A 828 -8.21 -16.94 1.97
CA LYS A 828 -7.89 -17.86 3.08
C LYS A 828 -8.46 -17.41 4.43
N ALA A 829 -9.11 -16.23 4.50
CA ALA A 829 -9.74 -15.74 5.71
C ALA A 829 -10.92 -16.64 6.10
N LYS A 830 -10.91 -17.15 7.34
CA LYS A 830 -12.00 -17.96 7.94
C LYS A 830 -12.60 -17.19 9.11
N ALA A 831 -13.83 -17.56 9.49
CA ALA A 831 -14.52 -16.99 10.66
C ALA A 831 -13.69 -17.00 11.95
N SER A 832 -12.97 -18.10 12.21
CA SER A 832 -12.10 -18.24 13.39
C SER A 832 -10.97 -17.19 13.41
N HIS A 833 -10.46 -16.76 12.26
CA HIS A 833 -9.46 -15.70 12.17
C HIS A 833 -10.05 -14.33 12.54
N LEU A 834 -11.30 -14.07 12.15
CA LEU A 834 -12.00 -12.82 12.48
C LEU A 834 -12.33 -12.75 13.98
N LEU A 835 -12.75 -13.87 14.58
CA LEU A 835 -12.96 -14.00 16.02
C LEU A 835 -11.67 -13.73 16.79
N ALA A 836 -10.57 -14.38 16.41
CA ALA A 836 -9.27 -14.20 17.06
C ALA A 836 -8.76 -12.75 16.97
N TRP A 837 -9.01 -12.08 15.84
CA TRP A 837 -8.68 -10.67 15.67
C TRP A 837 -9.48 -9.79 16.62
N ALA A 838 -10.81 -9.98 16.72
CA ALA A 838 -11.65 -9.19 17.61
C ALA A 838 -11.28 -9.42 19.09
N ASP A 839 -11.03 -10.67 19.48
CA ASP A 839 -10.57 -11.04 20.83
C ASP A 839 -9.23 -10.36 21.16
N ARG A 840 -8.26 -10.36 20.23
CA ARG A 840 -6.96 -9.70 20.43
C ARG A 840 -7.09 -8.18 20.54
N THR A 841 -7.84 -7.55 19.63
CA THR A 841 -8.02 -6.09 19.60
C THR A 841 -8.70 -5.59 20.87
N SER A 842 -9.67 -6.35 21.38
CA SER A 842 -10.37 -6.02 22.63
C SER A 842 -9.43 -5.93 23.85
N ARG A 843 -8.31 -6.67 23.84
CA ARG A 843 -7.30 -6.68 24.91
C ARG A 843 -6.23 -5.58 24.76
N SER A 844 -6.29 -4.74 23.73
CA SER A 844 -5.27 -3.72 23.47
C SER A 844 -5.45 -2.48 24.35
N CYS A 845 -4.36 -1.93 24.89
CA CYS A 845 -4.35 -0.69 25.66
C CYS A 845 -4.75 0.55 24.84
N ILE A 846 -4.65 0.48 23.51
CA ILE A 846 -4.96 1.58 22.58
C ILE A 846 -6.44 2.00 22.69
N MET A 847 -7.33 1.11 23.13
CA MET A 847 -8.76 1.38 23.23
C MET A 847 -9.12 2.45 24.28
N ALA A 848 -8.29 2.63 25.32
CA ALA A 848 -8.57 3.55 26.43
C ALA A 848 -7.89 4.93 26.32
N ASN A 849 -6.99 5.13 25.35
CA ASN A 849 -6.18 6.34 25.28
C ASN A 849 -6.97 7.54 24.74
N GLY A 850 -6.98 8.67 25.46
CA GLY A 850 -7.50 9.94 24.93
C GLY A 850 -6.58 10.58 23.89
N CYS A 851 -6.92 11.79 23.43
CA CYS A 851 -6.07 12.60 22.57
C CYS A 851 -6.19 14.10 22.88
N GLU A 852 -5.33 14.92 22.28
CA GLU A 852 -5.38 16.37 22.40
C GLU A 852 -6.61 16.97 21.70
N PRO A 853 -7.20 18.06 22.22
CA PRO A 853 -8.40 18.70 21.68
C PRO A 853 -8.09 19.58 20.45
N GLU A 854 -7.49 18.98 19.42
CA GLU A 854 -7.24 19.61 18.12
C GLU A 854 -8.03 18.88 17.02
N ALA A 855 -8.74 19.63 16.17
CA ALA A 855 -9.64 19.07 15.16
C ALA A 855 -8.96 18.04 14.24
N ALA A 856 -7.71 18.30 13.81
CA ALA A 856 -6.96 17.38 12.95
C ALA A 856 -6.55 16.09 13.68
N ILE A 857 -6.13 16.19 14.95
CA ILE A 857 -5.71 15.05 15.78
C ILE A 857 -6.92 14.18 16.12
N VAL A 858 -8.04 14.79 16.54
CA VAL A 858 -9.30 14.07 16.83
C VAL A 858 -9.82 13.36 15.57
N ALA A 859 -9.81 14.02 14.40
CA ALA A 859 -10.20 13.40 13.15
C ALA A 859 -9.29 12.22 12.77
N ALA A 860 -7.97 12.35 12.94
CA ALA A 860 -7.03 11.25 12.71
C ALA A 860 -7.30 10.04 13.61
N ALA A 861 -7.57 10.27 14.90
CA ALA A 861 -7.91 9.20 15.84
C ALA A 861 -9.24 8.50 15.49
N ILE A 862 -10.23 9.24 14.99
CA ILE A 862 -11.49 8.66 14.49
C ILE A 862 -11.25 7.83 13.23
N PHE A 863 -10.46 8.34 12.28
CA PHE A 863 -10.11 7.60 11.06
C PHE A 863 -9.28 6.36 11.34
N GLU A 864 -8.34 6.39 12.28
CA GLU A 864 -7.56 5.22 12.69
C GLU A 864 -8.46 4.11 13.24
N ALA A 865 -9.44 4.48 14.08
CA ALA A 865 -10.45 3.55 14.59
C ALA A 865 -11.34 3.01 13.45
N GLY A 866 -11.72 3.87 12.50
CA GLY A 866 -12.45 3.48 11.30
C GLY A 866 -11.65 2.52 10.41
N ASP A 867 -10.37 2.80 10.18
CA ASP A 867 -9.48 2.02 9.30
C ASP A 867 -9.06 0.67 9.90
N SER A 868 -9.27 0.46 11.20
CA SER A 868 -9.04 -0.81 11.88
C SER A 868 -10.38 -1.49 12.26
N ILE A 869 -11.01 -1.04 13.33
CA ILE A 869 -12.22 -1.63 13.91
C ILE A 869 -13.42 -1.46 12.96
N GLY A 870 -13.57 -0.27 12.37
CA GLY A 870 -14.64 0.01 11.39
C GLY A 870 -14.54 -0.87 10.15
N ARG A 871 -13.33 -1.13 9.63
CA ARG A 871 -13.11 -2.07 8.51
C ARG A 871 -13.47 -3.50 8.90
N MET A 872 -13.11 -3.96 10.10
CA MET A 872 -13.49 -5.30 10.54
C MET A 872 -15.01 -5.44 10.67
N ASN A 873 -15.68 -4.41 11.18
CA ASN A 873 -17.14 -4.40 11.21
C ASN A 873 -17.74 -4.50 9.80
N ARG A 874 -17.19 -3.75 8.84
CA ARG A 874 -17.63 -3.81 7.45
C ARG A 874 -17.34 -5.17 6.81
N VAL A 875 -16.22 -5.80 7.11
CA VAL A 875 -15.91 -7.18 6.66
C VAL A 875 -17.00 -8.13 7.13
N ALA A 876 -17.32 -8.13 8.42
CA ALA A 876 -18.39 -8.97 8.98
C ALA A 876 -19.75 -8.66 8.34
N THR A 877 -20.09 -7.37 8.19
CA THR A 877 -21.32 -6.93 7.54
C THR A 877 -21.41 -7.39 6.07
N ALA A 878 -20.32 -7.25 5.30
CA ALA A 878 -20.28 -7.66 3.89
C ALA A 878 -20.38 -9.18 3.75
N MET A 879 -19.75 -9.95 4.64
CA MET A 879 -19.88 -11.41 4.65
C MET A 879 -21.32 -11.85 4.91
N LEU A 880 -21.98 -11.27 5.91
CA LEU A 880 -23.39 -11.52 6.20
C LEU A 880 -24.29 -11.17 5.02
N ALA A 881 -24.10 -9.98 4.42
CA ALA A 881 -24.88 -9.53 3.27
C ALA A 881 -24.69 -10.40 2.01
N LEU A 882 -23.51 -11.01 1.85
CA LEU A 882 -23.20 -11.94 0.76
C LEU A 882 -23.64 -13.39 1.05
N GLY A 883 -24.23 -13.66 2.22
CA GLY A 883 -24.61 -15.00 2.67
C GLY A 883 -23.41 -15.90 3.01
N GLN A 884 -22.24 -15.33 3.28
CA GLN A 884 -21.03 -16.04 3.70
C GLN A 884 -21.04 -16.22 5.23
N VAL A 885 -21.94 -17.07 5.72
CA VAL A 885 -22.12 -17.33 7.16
C VAL A 885 -21.47 -18.66 7.52
N SER A 886 -20.57 -18.65 8.50
CA SER A 886 -19.93 -19.88 8.98
C SER A 886 -20.70 -20.48 10.16
N PRO A 887 -20.74 -21.82 10.30
CA PRO A 887 -21.20 -22.43 11.54
C PRO A 887 -20.19 -22.16 12.67
N TRP A 888 -20.65 -22.20 13.92
CA TRP A 888 -19.77 -22.16 15.07
C TRP A 888 -18.97 -23.47 15.17
N GLU A 889 -17.64 -23.35 15.32
CA GLU A 889 -16.76 -24.50 15.63
C GLU A 889 -16.82 -24.90 17.12
N THR A 890 -17.31 -24.00 17.99
CA THR A 890 -17.45 -24.15 19.45
C THR A 890 -18.83 -23.67 19.92
N GLU A 891 -19.09 -23.55 21.23
CA GLU A 891 -20.37 -23.03 21.71
C GLU A 891 -20.64 -21.59 21.22
N ALA A 892 -21.89 -21.32 20.85
CA ALA A 892 -22.31 -20.00 20.42
C ALA A 892 -22.05 -18.97 21.52
N ARG A 893 -21.39 -17.87 21.19
CA ARG A 893 -21.06 -16.80 22.14
C ARG A 893 -22.25 -15.84 22.29
N PRO A 894 -22.52 -15.30 23.49
CA PRO A 894 -23.47 -14.19 23.63
C PRO A 894 -22.97 -12.94 22.90
N LEU A 895 -23.89 -12.15 22.35
CA LEU A 895 -23.61 -10.84 21.75
C LEU A 895 -23.00 -9.92 22.82
N ALA A 896 -21.93 -9.22 22.47
CA ALA A 896 -21.23 -8.29 23.35
C ALA A 896 -22.16 -7.16 23.83
N SER A 897 -23.02 -6.65 22.96
CA SER A 897 -24.04 -5.64 23.30
C SER A 897 -25.00 -6.11 24.39
N SER A 898 -25.46 -7.37 24.31
CA SER A 898 -26.36 -7.97 25.32
C SER A 898 -25.68 -8.21 26.66
N GLN A 899 -24.39 -8.54 26.66
CA GLN A 899 -23.60 -8.67 27.88
C GLN A 899 -23.43 -7.32 28.58
N VAL A 900 -23.12 -6.27 27.82
CA VAL A 900 -23.00 -4.90 28.35
C VAL A 900 -24.35 -4.41 28.87
N GLY A 901 -25.44 -4.60 28.12
CA GLY A 901 -26.79 -4.21 28.52
C GLY A 901 -27.27 -4.89 29.81
N CYS A 902 -27.00 -6.20 29.97
CA CYS A 902 -27.28 -6.92 31.22
C CYS A 902 -26.58 -6.32 32.45
N LEU A 903 -25.33 -5.87 32.29
CA LEU A 903 -24.53 -5.33 33.39
C LEU A 903 -24.93 -3.89 33.74
N ILE A 904 -25.18 -3.06 32.72
CA ILE A 904 -25.71 -1.70 32.92
C ILE A 904 -27.05 -1.73 33.67
N ALA A 905 -27.96 -2.64 33.28
CA ALA A 905 -29.25 -2.81 33.97
C ALA A 905 -29.10 -3.19 35.45
N ARG A 906 -27.95 -3.80 35.83
CA ARG A 906 -27.61 -4.14 37.22
C ARG A 906 -26.80 -3.06 37.93
N SER A 907 -26.56 -1.91 37.28
CA SER A 907 -25.66 -0.85 37.75
C SER A 907 -24.22 -1.35 38.03
N GLU A 908 -23.80 -2.40 37.33
CA GLU A 908 -22.46 -2.99 37.42
C GLU A 908 -21.59 -2.48 36.26
N LEU A 909 -20.29 -2.31 36.49
CA LEU A 909 -19.34 -1.98 35.43
C LEU A 909 -19.23 -3.16 34.45
N ALA A 910 -19.34 -2.88 33.15
CA ALA A 910 -19.28 -3.93 32.14
C ALA A 910 -17.93 -4.66 32.15
N ALA A 911 -17.96 -6.00 32.25
CA ALA A 911 -16.79 -6.85 32.42
C ALA A 911 -15.90 -6.95 31.18
N TRP A 912 -16.28 -6.37 30.04
CA TRP A 912 -15.55 -6.65 28.81
C TRP A 912 -14.08 -6.22 28.91
N PHE A 913 -13.77 -5.04 29.47
CA PHE A 913 -12.41 -4.69 29.93
C PHE A 913 -12.39 -3.65 31.08
N GLY A 914 -13.51 -3.45 31.81
CA GLY A 914 -13.60 -2.39 32.82
C GLY A 914 -13.52 -0.96 32.24
N MET A 915 -13.87 -0.80 30.97
CA MET A 915 -13.81 0.48 30.24
C MET A 915 -15.23 1.08 30.07
N PRO A 916 -15.36 2.42 30.09
CA PRO A 916 -16.64 3.09 29.84
C PRO A 916 -17.05 2.93 28.37
N VAL A 917 -18.35 2.72 28.15
CA VAL A 917 -18.96 2.56 26.82
C VAL A 917 -19.87 3.75 26.56
N ALA A 918 -19.67 4.46 25.45
CA ALA A 918 -20.61 5.49 25.01
C ALA A 918 -21.82 4.83 24.32
N ALA A 919 -23.03 5.38 24.50
CA ALA A 919 -24.17 4.97 23.68
C ALA A 919 -23.88 5.31 22.21
N LEU A 920 -23.73 4.28 21.36
CA LEU A 920 -23.65 4.46 19.92
C LEU A 920 -25.08 4.53 19.38
N ALA A 921 -25.61 5.74 19.21
CA ALA A 921 -26.85 5.92 18.47
C ALA A 921 -26.70 5.33 17.05
N GLY A 922 -27.37 4.19 16.81
CA GLY A 922 -27.59 3.55 15.52
C GLY A 922 -26.37 3.04 14.74
N TYR A 923 -25.54 2.17 15.29
CA TYR A 923 -24.59 1.40 14.45
C TYR A 923 -25.10 -0.01 14.15
N ALA A 924 -25.94 -0.14 13.14
CA ALA A 924 -26.34 -1.43 12.59
C ALA A 924 -26.48 -1.34 11.06
N ALA A 925 -25.40 -1.62 10.34
CA ALA A 925 -25.47 -1.85 8.91
C ALA A 925 -26.06 -3.25 8.65
N GLY A 926 -27.39 -3.35 8.64
CA GLY A 926 -28.15 -4.51 8.18
C GLY A 926 -28.45 -5.59 9.22
N SER A 927 -29.63 -5.53 9.83
CA SER A 927 -30.39 -6.71 10.26
C SER A 927 -31.74 -6.68 9.53
N SER A 928 -32.17 -7.84 9.04
CA SER A 928 -33.39 -7.99 8.23
C SER A 928 -34.68 -7.96 9.05
N ASP A 929 -34.60 -8.05 10.37
CA ASP A 929 -35.70 -7.90 11.30
C ASP A 929 -35.09 -7.46 12.64
N GLU A 930 -35.46 -6.28 13.13
CA GLU A 930 -35.67 -5.94 14.55
C GLU A 930 -35.85 -4.42 14.69
N ASP A 931 -36.79 -4.05 15.54
CA ASP A 931 -37.29 -2.71 15.77
C ASP A 931 -36.17 -1.74 16.23
N PHE A 932 -35.75 -0.82 15.35
CA PHE A 932 -34.66 0.14 15.59
C PHE A 932 -35.05 1.33 16.49
N THR A 933 -36.17 1.22 17.22
CA THR A 933 -36.75 2.30 18.02
C THR A 933 -36.15 2.43 19.42
N ALA A 934 -35.37 1.45 19.88
CA ALA A 934 -34.72 1.49 21.19
C ALA A 934 -33.20 1.66 21.05
N ASP A 935 -32.69 2.86 21.35
CA ASP A 935 -31.27 3.11 21.65
C ASP A 935 -30.80 2.41 22.96
N GLU A 936 -31.53 1.42 23.44
CA GLU A 936 -31.25 0.69 24.69
C GLU A 936 -30.57 -0.64 24.39
N LEU A 937 -29.40 -0.85 25.00
CA LEU A 937 -28.71 -2.14 24.92
C LEU A 937 -29.59 -3.23 25.54
N PRO A 938 -29.71 -4.41 24.90
CA PRO A 938 -30.59 -5.45 25.40
C PRO A 938 -30.16 -5.91 26.79
N SER A 939 -31.09 -5.84 27.75
CA SER A 939 -30.88 -6.20 29.16
C SER A 939 -30.91 -7.71 29.44
N ARG A 940 -31.09 -8.53 28.39
CA ARG A 940 -31.08 -10.00 28.43
C ARG A 940 -29.99 -10.53 27.51
N ALA A 941 -29.26 -11.57 27.93
CA ALA A 941 -28.22 -12.20 27.12
C ALA A 941 -28.83 -12.89 25.88
N ILE A 942 -28.33 -12.52 24.70
CA ILE A 942 -28.74 -13.05 23.39
C ILE A 942 -27.54 -13.78 22.79
N LEU A 943 -27.74 -15.02 22.32
CA LEU A 943 -26.68 -15.81 21.66
C LEU A 943 -26.52 -15.39 20.20
N ALA A 944 -25.28 -15.24 19.75
CA ALA A 944 -24.97 -14.93 18.37
C ALA A 944 -25.23 -16.15 17.46
N SER A 945 -25.95 -15.93 16.36
CA SER A 945 -26.30 -16.97 15.40
C SER A 945 -25.13 -17.48 14.57
N SER A 946 -24.07 -16.68 14.39
CA SER A 946 -22.81 -17.10 13.74
C SER A 946 -21.60 -16.31 14.26
N PRO A 947 -20.37 -16.77 13.99
CA PRO A 947 -19.14 -16.02 14.26
C PRO A 947 -19.14 -14.61 13.67
N GLU A 948 -19.60 -14.44 12.42
CA GLU A 948 -19.62 -13.14 11.75
C GLU A 948 -20.62 -12.17 12.41
N HIS A 949 -21.78 -12.67 12.84
CA HIS A 949 -22.73 -11.88 13.63
C HIS A 949 -22.11 -11.41 14.95
N TRP A 950 -21.36 -12.29 15.62
CA TRP A 950 -20.66 -11.93 16.85
C TRP A 950 -19.55 -10.90 16.61
N VAL A 951 -18.72 -11.07 15.58
CA VAL A 951 -17.63 -10.11 15.24
C VAL A 951 -18.20 -8.74 14.90
N LYS A 952 -19.31 -8.69 14.16
CA LYS A 952 -20.02 -7.43 13.86
C LYS A 952 -20.48 -6.72 15.14
N ASP A 953 -21.11 -7.44 16.06
CA ASP A 953 -21.58 -6.86 17.32
C ASP A 953 -20.42 -6.43 18.23
N ALA A 954 -19.38 -7.27 18.36
CA ALA A 954 -18.19 -6.96 19.15
C ALA A 954 -17.47 -5.70 18.62
N THR A 955 -17.18 -5.64 17.32
CA THR A 955 -16.51 -4.46 16.73
C THR A 955 -17.32 -3.17 16.91
N THR A 956 -18.65 -3.26 16.96
CA THR A 956 -19.53 -2.12 17.27
C THR A 956 -19.29 -1.61 18.69
N ILE A 957 -19.26 -2.48 19.69
CA ILE A 957 -19.00 -2.08 21.07
C ILE A 957 -17.54 -1.59 21.27
N LEU A 958 -16.56 -2.12 20.52
CA LEU A 958 -15.18 -1.59 20.55
C LEU A 958 -15.09 -0.15 20.01
N LEU A 959 -15.83 0.18 18.94
CA LEU A 959 -15.94 1.56 18.45
C LEU A 959 -16.57 2.48 19.50
N ALA A 960 -17.55 1.99 20.26
CA ALA A 960 -18.21 2.73 21.33
C ALA A 960 -17.26 3.10 22.46
N ILE A 961 -16.42 2.14 22.87
CA ILE A 961 -15.37 2.34 23.88
C ILE A 961 -14.37 3.38 23.38
N ARG A 962 -13.92 3.25 22.13
CA ARG A 962 -12.97 4.20 21.53
C ARG A 962 -13.54 5.62 21.49
N LEU A 963 -14.81 5.77 21.11
CA LEU A 963 -15.49 7.07 21.10
C LEU A 963 -15.60 7.66 22.50
N SER A 964 -15.89 6.84 23.52
CA SER A 964 -15.91 7.28 24.92
C SER A 964 -14.57 7.85 25.38
N ALA A 965 -13.44 7.27 24.94
CA ALA A 965 -12.11 7.79 25.25
C ALA A 965 -11.80 9.13 24.56
N LEU A 966 -12.36 9.37 23.38
CA LEU A 966 -12.17 10.62 22.61
C LEU A 966 -13.12 11.75 23.03
N LYS A 967 -14.22 11.42 23.71
CA LYS A 967 -15.28 12.36 24.10
C LYS A 967 -14.76 13.63 24.81
N PRO A 968 -13.81 13.57 25.77
CA PRO A 968 -13.32 14.79 26.43
C PRO A 968 -12.69 15.80 25.46
N ALA A 969 -11.97 15.33 24.43
CA ALA A 969 -11.35 16.18 23.42
C ALA A 969 -12.39 16.82 22.48
N ILE A 970 -13.43 16.04 22.13
CA ILE A 970 -14.56 16.51 21.31
C ILE A 970 -15.35 17.59 22.06
N ASP A 971 -15.71 17.33 23.32
CA ASP A 971 -16.48 18.26 24.15
C ASP A 971 -15.70 19.60 24.33
N SER A 972 -14.36 19.54 24.45
CA SER A 972 -13.49 20.72 24.50
C SER A 972 -13.50 21.54 23.20
N LEU A 973 -13.47 20.89 22.04
CA LEU A 973 -13.60 21.57 20.73
C LEU A 973 -14.96 22.25 20.54
N ILE A 974 -16.03 21.60 21.02
CA ILE A 974 -17.40 22.16 21.01
C ILE A 974 -17.44 23.42 21.89
N ALA A 975 -16.95 23.33 23.13
CA ALA A 975 -16.90 24.47 24.05
C ALA A 975 -16.09 25.65 23.50
N ALA A 976 -15.08 25.40 22.67
CA ALA A 976 -14.27 26.41 22.00
C ALA A 976 -14.90 26.97 20.70
N GLY A 977 -16.11 26.54 20.30
CA GLY A 977 -16.76 26.95 19.05
C GLY A 977 -16.10 26.39 17.79
N LYS A 978 -15.26 25.35 17.92
CA LYS A 978 -14.45 24.75 16.84
C LYS A 978 -15.04 23.46 16.27
N ALA A 979 -16.29 23.14 16.60
CA ALA A 979 -17.02 21.95 16.10
C ALA A 979 -16.99 21.81 14.57
N HIS A 980 -17.14 22.93 13.85
CA HIS A 980 -17.11 22.96 12.38
C HIS A 980 -15.76 22.52 11.80
N LEU A 981 -14.64 22.87 12.45
CA LEU A 981 -13.30 22.45 12.01
C LEU A 981 -13.11 20.94 12.10
N LEU A 982 -13.70 20.30 13.12
CA LEU A 982 -13.68 18.84 13.28
C LEU A 982 -14.49 18.16 12.18
N LEU A 983 -15.69 18.65 11.88
CA LEU A 983 -16.51 18.15 10.76
C LEU A 983 -15.80 18.25 9.41
N ASP A 984 -15.12 19.36 9.16
CA ASP A 984 -14.35 19.57 7.93
C ASP A 984 -13.21 18.55 7.82
N ALA A 985 -12.51 18.30 8.93
CA ALA A 985 -11.42 17.32 9.02
C ALA A 985 -11.88 15.87 8.84
N LEU A 986 -13.05 15.50 9.38
CA LEU A 986 -13.63 14.13 9.32
C LEU A 986 -14.10 13.71 7.93
N LYS A 987 -14.35 14.66 7.06
CA LYS A 987 -14.75 14.41 5.68
C LYS A 987 -15.99 13.54 5.40
N THR A 988 -16.81 13.28 6.40
CA THR A 988 -17.92 12.31 6.35
C THR A 988 -19.32 12.93 6.26
N GLN A 989 -19.41 14.26 6.42
CA GLN A 989 -20.65 15.03 6.28
C GLN A 989 -20.82 15.56 4.84
N VAL A 990 -22.03 15.46 4.30
CA VAL A 990 -22.49 16.06 3.05
C VAL A 990 -23.39 17.26 3.39
N GLY A 991 -23.23 18.37 2.68
CA GLY A 991 -24.04 19.60 2.88
C GLY A 991 -23.53 20.55 3.98
N TYR A 992 -24.17 21.72 4.09
CA TYR A 992 -23.93 22.75 5.11
C TYR A 992 -24.49 22.33 6.48
N TRP A 993 -23.87 22.83 7.54
CA TRP A 993 -24.39 22.66 8.91
C TRP A 993 -24.16 23.89 9.79
N ASP A 994 -25.12 24.15 10.67
CA ASP A 994 -24.98 25.04 11.82
C ASP A 994 -25.33 24.32 13.12
N ALA A 995 -24.49 24.48 14.15
CA ALA A 995 -24.57 23.74 15.40
C ALA A 995 -25.81 24.02 16.24
N ASP A 996 -26.45 25.16 16.00
CA ASP A 996 -27.49 25.71 16.86
C ASP A 996 -28.91 25.23 16.50
N HIS A 997 -29.07 24.34 15.52
CA HIS A 997 -30.40 23.89 15.09
C HIS A 997 -30.77 22.53 15.67
N SER A 998 -31.41 22.54 16.84
CA SER A 998 -32.16 21.38 17.35
C SER A 998 -33.44 21.21 16.53
N SER A 999 -33.46 20.30 15.56
CA SER A 999 -34.67 19.94 14.82
C SER A 999 -35.47 18.88 15.58
N SER A 1000 -36.76 19.13 15.82
CA SER A 1000 -37.70 18.16 16.38
C SER A 1000 -38.57 17.51 15.28
N ALA A 1001 -38.66 16.17 15.38
CA ALA A 1001 -39.47 15.22 14.61
C ALA A 1001 -39.05 14.96 13.15
N ILE A 1002 -38.40 13.81 12.92
CA ILE A 1002 -38.34 13.20 11.57
C ILE A 1002 -38.65 11.70 11.69
N GLU A 1003 -39.87 11.32 11.32
CA GLU A 1003 -40.22 9.94 10.99
C GLU A 1003 -40.47 9.84 9.48
N THR A 1004 -39.42 9.46 8.74
CA THR A 1004 -39.56 8.69 7.49
C THR A 1004 -38.23 8.05 7.16
N LEU A 1005 -38.06 6.79 7.54
CA LEU A 1005 -36.85 6.02 7.24
C LEU A 1005 -36.81 5.62 5.77
N VAL A 1006 -35.74 5.95 5.07
CA VAL A 1006 -35.50 5.46 3.71
C VAL A 1006 -34.98 4.02 3.78
N GLN A 1007 -35.90 3.05 3.81
CA GLN A 1007 -35.57 1.63 3.96
C GLN A 1007 -35.31 0.90 2.63
N VAL A 1008 -35.71 1.49 1.50
CA VAL A 1008 -35.50 0.92 0.15
C VAL A 1008 -34.42 1.71 -0.57
N PRO A 1009 -33.51 1.06 -1.32
CA PRO A 1009 -32.51 1.74 -2.12
C PRO A 1009 -33.10 2.79 -3.07
N VAL A 1010 -32.78 4.06 -2.82
CA VAL A 1010 -33.15 5.20 -3.67
C VAL A 1010 -31.90 6.02 -3.97
N LYS A 1011 -31.90 6.81 -5.04
CA LYS A 1011 -30.73 7.69 -5.29
C LYS A 1011 -30.69 8.75 -4.21
N PHE A 1012 -29.50 9.08 -3.72
CA PHE A 1012 -29.35 10.16 -2.75
C PHE A 1012 -29.93 11.48 -3.28
N ALA A 1013 -29.79 11.73 -4.59
CA ALA A 1013 -30.43 12.85 -5.26
C ALA A 1013 -31.95 12.92 -5.07
N ASP A 1014 -32.64 11.79 -4.96
CA ASP A 1014 -34.09 11.69 -4.82
C ASP A 1014 -34.54 11.86 -3.35
N VAL A 1015 -33.72 11.42 -2.39
CA VAL A 1015 -33.89 11.71 -0.94
C VAL A 1015 -33.84 13.22 -0.68
N MET A 1016 -32.95 13.88 -1.43
CA MET A 1016 -32.65 15.30 -1.29
C MET A 1016 -33.61 16.23 -2.05
N LEU A 1017 -34.67 15.69 -2.69
CA LEU A 1017 -35.74 16.46 -3.32
C LEU A 1017 -36.69 17.02 -2.25
N GLY A 1018 -36.22 17.99 -1.46
CA GLY A 1018 -37.09 18.80 -0.61
C GLY A 1018 -38.10 19.61 -1.44
N GLN A 1019 -39.21 20.05 -0.83
CA GLN A 1019 -40.07 21.08 -1.42
C GLN A 1019 -39.19 22.32 -1.68
N GLY A 1020 -38.97 22.66 -2.94
CA GLY A 1020 -38.02 23.71 -3.32
C GLY A 1020 -38.39 25.06 -2.68
N ALA A 1021 -37.43 25.68 -2.00
CA ALA A 1021 -37.51 27.10 -1.66
C ALA A 1021 -37.55 27.93 -2.95
N PRO A 1022 -38.31 29.05 -2.98
CA PRO A 1022 -38.29 29.92 -4.14
C PRO A 1022 -36.90 30.53 -4.36
N ALA A 1023 -36.54 30.72 -5.63
CA ALA A 1023 -35.23 31.27 -6.05
C ALA A 1023 -34.95 32.68 -5.53
N SER A 1024 -35.98 33.35 -5.02
CA SER A 1024 -35.91 34.69 -4.42
C SER A 1024 -35.70 34.67 -2.90
N SER A 1025 -35.52 33.50 -2.28
CA SER A 1025 -35.31 33.37 -0.84
C SER A 1025 -34.07 32.55 -0.51
N SER A 1026 -33.48 32.81 0.65
CA SER A 1026 -32.31 32.07 1.13
C SER A 1026 -32.30 31.95 2.65
N ARG A 1027 -31.78 30.82 3.15
CA ARG A 1027 -31.55 30.53 4.59
C ARG A 1027 -32.77 30.72 5.49
N LEU A 1028 -33.98 30.48 4.97
CA LEU A 1028 -35.18 30.44 5.79
C LEU A 1028 -35.20 29.13 6.59
N PRO A 1029 -35.32 29.19 7.93
CA PRO A 1029 -35.41 27.99 8.75
C PRO A 1029 -36.76 27.29 8.54
N ALA A 1030 -36.82 25.98 8.80
CA ALA A 1030 -38.04 25.18 8.63
C ALA A 1030 -39.22 25.70 9.48
N GLY A 1031 -38.93 26.22 10.67
CA GLY A 1031 -39.91 26.84 11.57
C GLY A 1031 -40.37 28.24 11.17
N GLY A 1032 -39.75 28.86 10.16
CA GLY A 1032 -39.95 30.26 9.82
C GLY A 1032 -39.34 31.24 10.83
N ILE A 1033 -39.52 32.53 10.59
CA ILE A 1033 -38.93 33.62 11.38
C ILE A 1033 -40.03 34.59 11.76
N LYS A 1034 -40.06 35.01 13.03
CA LYS A 1034 -41.00 36.03 13.52
C LYS A 1034 -40.24 37.26 14.03
N GLY A 1035 -40.72 38.44 13.69
CA GLY A 1035 -40.14 39.69 14.18
C GLY A 1035 -40.85 40.94 13.68
N SER A 1036 -40.48 42.08 14.26
CA SER A 1036 -41.01 43.39 13.85
C SER A 1036 -40.27 43.93 12.63
N ILE A 1037 -41.01 44.49 11.67
CA ILE A 1037 -40.43 45.19 10.52
C ILE A 1037 -39.69 46.45 10.95
N ILE A 1038 -38.44 46.60 10.48
CA ILE A 1038 -37.62 47.81 10.61
C ILE A 1038 -37.20 48.30 9.22
N LYS A 1039 -36.86 49.58 9.08
CA LYS A 1039 -36.32 50.17 7.84
C LYS A 1039 -34.90 50.70 8.07
N PRO A 1040 -34.11 50.97 7.01
CA PRO A 1040 -32.92 51.80 7.11
C PRO A 1040 -33.24 53.07 7.93
N GLU A 1041 -32.33 53.47 8.83
CA GLU A 1041 -32.50 54.65 9.70
C GLU A 1041 -33.58 54.57 10.81
N SER A 1042 -34.34 53.47 10.94
CA SER A 1042 -35.20 53.25 12.13
C SER A 1042 -34.34 53.21 13.41
N GLY A 1043 -34.85 53.55 14.60
CA GLY A 1043 -34.08 53.59 15.86
C GLY A 1043 -33.36 52.28 16.26
N SER A 1044 -32.75 52.25 17.44
CA SER A 1044 -31.78 51.21 17.92
C SER A 1044 -32.29 49.76 18.10
N GLY A 1045 -33.46 49.39 17.57
CA GLY A 1045 -34.04 48.05 17.72
C GLY A 1045 -33.63 47.07 16.60
N ASN A 1046 -33.40 45.81 16.97
CA ASN A 1046 -33.19 44.71 16.02
C ASN A 1046 -34.54 44.20 15.49
N GLY A 1047 -34.61 43.81 14.22
CA GLY A 1047 -35.86 43.39 13.59
C GLY A 1047 -35.70 42.85 12.17
N ILE A 1048 -36.81 42.63 11.47
CA ILE A 1048 -36.81 42.18 10.08
C ILE A 1048 -36.63 43.42 9.19
N LEU A 1049 -35.46 43.54 8.55
CA LEU A 1049 -35.07 44.70 7.78
C LEU A 1049 -35.76 44.72 6.41
N LEU A 1050 -36.63 45.70 6.18
CA LEU A 1050 -37.30 45.92 4.91
C LEU A 1050 -36.53 46.96 4.07
N LEU A 1051 -36.04 46.51 2.92
CA LEU A 1051 -35.30 47.30 1.94
C LEU A 1051 -36.16 47.54 0.68
N ASP A 1052 -35.98 48.68 0.04
CA ASP A 1052 -36.54 48.94 -1.29
C ASP A 1052 -35.78 48.15 -2.36
N ARG A 1053 -34.45 48.07 -2.25
CA ARG A 1053 -33.56 47.37 -3.19
C ARG A 1053 -32.33 46.76 -2.52
N CYS A 1054 -31.63 45.85 -3.19
CA CYS A 1054 -30.44 45.19 -2.66
C CYS A 1054 -29.12 45.98 -2.87
N SER A 1055 -29.08 47.24 -2.46
CA SER A 1055 -27.93 48.15 -2.66
C SER A 1055 -26.87 48.04 -1.55
N MET A 1056 -25.59 48.12 -1.92
CA MET A 1056 -24.46 48.16 -0.97
C MET A 1056 -24.52 49.35 0.02
N ASN A 1057 -25.30 50.39 -0.27
CA ASN A 1057 -25.51 51.50 0.66
C ASN A 1057 -26.17 51.06 1.99
N TYR A 1058 -26.92 49.94 1.98
CA TYR A 1058 -27.57 49.38 3.17
C TYR A 1058 -26.68 48.40 3.96
N LEU A 1059 -25.41 48.23 3.58
CA LEU A 1059 -24.49 47.34 4.29
C LEU A 1059 -24.42 47.60 5.82
N PRO A 1060 -24.36 48.87 6.30
CA PRO A 1060 -24.34 49.14 7.74
C PRO A 1060 -25.61 48.67 8.47
N ASP A 1061 -26.76 48.68 7.80
CA ASP A 1061 -28.06 48.34 8.39
C ASP A 1061 -28.22 46.83 8.65
N LEU A 1062 -27.47 45.97 7.96
CA LEU A 1062 -27.55 44.51 8.13
C LEU A 1062 -27.23 44.07 9.57
N SER A 1063 -26.39 44.80 10.29
CA SER A 1063 -26.03 44.50 11.68
C SER A 1063 -27.22 44.48 12.66
N ARG A 1064 -28.34 45.12 12.28
CA ARG A 1064 -29.57 45.22 13.07
C ARG A 1064 -30.65 44.24 12.63
N ALA A 1065 -30.42 43.51 11.54
CA ALA A 1065 -31.38 42.60 10.96
C ALA A 1065 -31.35 41.25 11.68
N ILE A 1066 -32.53 40.67 11.92
CA ILE A 1066 -32.68 39.22 12.20
C ILE A 1066 -33.08 38.44 10.94
N ALA A 1067 -33.62 39.15 9.94
CA ALA A 1067 -33.88 38.69 8.58
C ALA A 1067 -34.00 39.93 7.68
N VAL A 1068 -33.84 39.76 6.37
CA VAL A 1068 -33.94 40.86 5.39
C VAL A 1068 -35.03 40.55 4.36
N ILE A 1069 -35.90 41.51 4.11
CA ILE A 1069 -36.87 41.50 3.03
C ILE A 1069 -36.48 42.63 2.07
N ALA A 1070 -36.24 42.35 0.80
CA ALA A 1070 -36.01 43.38 -0.22
C ALA A 1070 -37.13 43.34 -1.26
N ARG A 1071 -37.68 44.51 -1.61
CA ARG A 1071 -38.72 44.59 -2.65
C ARG A 1071 -38.18 44.28 -4.04
N GLU A 1072 -37.00 44.79 -4.35
CA GLU A 1072 -36.33 44.55 -5.64
C GLU A 1072 -34.87 44.12 -5.46
N GLY A 1073 -34.32 43.42 -6.44
CA GLY A 1073 -32.91 43.05 -6.51
C GLY A 1073 -32.68 41.56 -6.73
N SER A 1074 -31.55 41.05 -6.24
CA SER A 1074 -31.03 39.71 -6.54
C SER A 1074 -30.47 39.06 -5.29
N VAL A 1075 -30.76 37.76 -5.09
CA VAL A 1075 -30.24 36.99 -3.93
C VAL A 1075 -28.73 36.76 -4.07
N THR A 1076 -28.21 36.95 -5.28
CA THR A 1076 -26.78 36.88 -5.59
C THR A 1076 -26.04 38.21 -5.54
N SER A 1077 -26.71 39.34 -5.24
CA SER A 1077 -26.09 40.67 -5.18
C SER A 1077 -25.04 40.76 -4.06
N HIS A 1078 -24.12 41.73 -4.15
CA HIS A 1078 -23.08 41.90 -3.14
C HIS A 1078 -23.64 42.10 -1.72
N LEU A 1079 -24.71 42.89 -1.55
CA LEU A 1079 -25.34 43.10 -0.24
C LEU A 1079 -25.85 41.77 0.35
N MET A 1080 -26.47 40.94 -0.48
CA MET A 1080 -26.99 39.64 -0.05
C MET A 1080 -25.88 38.64 0.27
N GLN A 1081 -24.71 38.77 -0.37
CA GLN A 1081 -23.53 37.99 0.00
C GLN A 1081 -23.02 38.36 1.41
N HIS A 1082 -23.04 39.65 1.78
CA HIS A 1082 -22.77 40.09 3.16
C HIS A 1082 -23.82 39.59 4.14
N ALA A 1083 -25.11 39.66 3.79
CA ALA A 1083 -26.19 39.09 4.62
C ALA A 1083 -25.98 37.58 4.84
N ALA A 1084 -25.54 36.85 3.81
CA ALA A 1084 -25.19 35.44 3.93
C ALA A 1084 -23.94 35.18 4.79
N ALA A 1085 -22.96 36.11 4.83
CA ALA A 1085 -21.83 36.05 5.75
C ALA A 1085 -22.29 36.16 7.21
N MET A 1086 -23.26 37.04 7.46
CA MET A 1086 -23.90 37.26 8.77
C MET A 1086 -24.95 36.19 9.13
N LYS A 1087 -25.09 35.14 8.31
CA LYS A 1087 -26.11 34.07 8.44
C LYS A 1087 -27.55 34.59 8.49
N LEU A 1088 -27.83 35.75 7.92
CA LEU A 1088 -29.17 36.32 7.91
C LEU A 1088 -30.07 35.60 6.91
N PRO A 1089 -31.30 35.24 7.29
CA PRO A 1089 -32.33 34.81 6.35
C PRO A 1089 -32.79 35.97 5.47
N VAL A 1090 -33.07 35.67 4.22
CA VAL A 1090 -33.30 36.67 3.17
C VAL A 1090 -34.46 36.29 2.28
N VAL A 1091 -35.31 37.26 1.96
CA VAL A 1091 -36.41 37.14 1.01
C VAL A 1091 -36.41 38.35 0.09
N ILE A 1092 -36.50 38.11 -1.21
CA ILE A 1092 -36.52 39.13 -2.25
C ILE A 1092 -37.82 38.99 -3.03
N ASP A 1093 -38.37 40.11 -3.47
CA ASP A 1093 -39.55 40.16 -4.34
C ASP A 1093 -40.77 39.41 -3.77
N ALA A 1094 -40.86 39.33 -2.43
CA ALA A 1094 -42.02 38.77 -1.76
C ALA A 1094 -43.12 39.82 -1.63
N GLU A 1095 -44.36 39.41 -1.96
CA GLU A 1095 -45.54 40.23 -1.73
C GLU A 1095 -45.70 40.51 -0.24
N LEU A 1096 -45.67 41.80 0.13
CA LEU A 1096 -45.94 42.24 1.48
C LEU A 1096 -47.47 42.32 1.67
N PRO A 1097 -48.02 41.78 2.78
CA PRO A 1097 -49.41 42.00 3.14
C PRO A 1097 -49.78 43.50 3.16
N GLU A 1098 -51.02 43.82 2.80
CA GLU A 1098 -51.53 45.19 2.93
C GLU A 1098 -51.43 45.67 4.40
N GLY A 1099 -50.93 46.90 4.60
CA GLY A 1099 -50.84 47.52 5.93
C GLY A 1099 -49.54 47.29 6.70
N VAL A 1100 -48.53 46.62 6.14
CA VAL A 1100 -47.22 46.44 6.80
C VAL A 1100 -46.45 47.78 6.91
N SER A 1101 -46.29 48.26 8.14
CA SER A 1101 -45.48 49.44 8.49
C SER A 1101 -44.36 49.11 9.49
N ILE A 1102 -43.48 50.07 9.80
CA ILE A 1102 -42.47 49.93 10.85
C ILE A 1102 -43.14 49.49 12.16
N GLY A 1103 -42.55 48.51 12.85
CA GLY A 1103 -43.07 47.95 14.12
C GLY A 1103 -44.09 46.81 13.95
N THR A 1104 -44.60 46.57 12.73
CA THR A 1104 -45.54 45.47 12.47
C THR A 1104 -44.87 44.13 12.70
N GLN A 1105 -45.49 43.25 13.50
CA GLN A 1105 -45.03 41.88 13.67
C GLN A 1105 -45.41 41.05 12.46
N VAL A 1106 -44.42 40.42 11.84
CA VAL A 1106 -44.62 39.53 10.70
C VAL A 1106 -43.99 38.17 10.98
N THR A 1107 -44.52 37.15 10.32
CA THR A 1107 -43.93 35.81 10.26
C THR A 1107 -43.59 35.48 8.81
N ILE A 1108 -42.33 35.12 8.58
CA ILE A 1108 -41.80 34.63 7.31
C ILE A 1108 -41.78 33.11 7.40
N SER A 1109 -42.59 32.42 6.60
CA SER A 1109 -42.58 30.96 6.52
C SER A 1109 -41.29 30.41 5.88
N ALA A 1110 -41.03 29.11 5.99
CA ALA A 1110 -39.94 28.42 5.28
C ALA A 1110 -40.00 28.57 3.74
N LYS A 1111 -41.17 28.93 3.18
CA LYS A 1111 -41.37 29.18 1.74
C LYS A 1111 -41.20 30.65 1.35
N GLY A 1112 -40.80 31.52 2.28
CA GLY A 1112 -40.65 32.95 2.03
C GLY A 1112 -41.98 33.72 1.97
N VAL A 1113 -43.11 33.09 2.29
CA VAL A 1113 -44.40 33.76 2.41
C VAL A 1113 -44.42 34.59 3.68
N ILE A 1114 -44.74 35.87 3.54
CA ILE A 1114 -44.82 36.85 4.63
C ILE A 1114 -46.28 36.96 5.06
N THR A 1115 -46.53 36.78 6.35
CA THR A 1115 -47.86 36.93 6.96
C THR A 1115 -47.79 37.89 8.14
N CYS A 1116 -48.83 38.69 8.35
CA CYS A 1116 -48.96 39.47 9.58
C CYS A 1116 -49.24 38.50 10.74
N ALA A 1117 -48.49 38.64 11.83
CA ALA A 1117 -48.52 37.72 12.95
C ALA A 1117 -49.59 38.06 13.99
#